data_AF-W9YWI4-F1
#
_entry.id   AF-W9YWI4-F1
#
_cell.length_a   1.000
_cell.length_b   1.000
_cell.length_c   1.000
_cell.angle_alpha   90.00
_cell.angle_beta   90.00
_cell.angle_gamma   90.00
#
_symmetry.space_group_name_H-M   'P 1'
#
loop_
_entity.id
_entity.type
_entity.pdbx_description
1 polymer ?
#
loop_
_entity_poly.entity_id
_entity_poly.type
_entity_poly.pdbx_seq_one_letter_code
_entity_poly.pdbx_strand_id
1 'polypeptide(L)'
;MMNKICVAQNEKVGVYGFVFHRDGAWISTVVDDNLYLKEPDFDNETYDATGSKARHYRKQKQSNSEALFFAKCIDPNETWLPLLEKAFAKVHGDYQALDGGWAGIAMEDLTGGVATVIATNSILDKERLWRELLSCGIVGGEFLFTLSSGPGFKHRNGIVLSHTYSILEAIELKKEHGGMIRLVKIRNPWGQRSDAGHGEWYGPWADGSREWNTYTMSALHHKFGDSGIFWMTYEDVIENFDYIYRTRLLHDGWTMAQKWISTLVPWLPGFLKRKFIIDLKDKSTIIIILSQLDDRYFPGLHGEYDFTLHFLLRPIISKIDICRVSPCHLGDGRSINCELSLEPGTYEVIPKVIAERNGLGPVEETVKLAASRNPQKLRQVGLQYDLGHAKEGVIDPSQQLEQPPPSDLRGKIFNLMLLLAFNVAVFFAKLAFAKKQPDNPTTSPTTPAHILVGFPKHISVANKVQGFPFSIDKEVTGIPSWMTVSYPNLLYAVDESSNALTLFELNLTLWWFLTNDDAFQIVNIIHISPHGCGPRHGIFYPQGAFKATHYILVCEISNKVLVYTVSYRENYLDFTQIQSTSTFGPRLPPANSSSAAAGAIVLAADNRHLYVSNRQTGNSTDSVSHFQIDQLNSTSLSLKFVGSASTYGVSPRMMSFSHDDQYLLIANQAGGFGPVALERRLDGTLRAENPISVLGAPDFTPQFVQQIN
;
A
#
# COMPACT_ATOMS: atom_id res chain seq x y z
N MET A 1 0.24 19.32 4.32
CA MET A 1 0.74 17.96 4.53
C MET A 1 -0.32 17.08 5.20
N MET A 2 -0.92 17.47 6.32
CA MET A 2 -1.95 16.68 6.99
C MET A 2 -3.14 16.27 6.11
N ASN A 3 -3.61 17.16 5.22
CA ASN A 3 -4.67 16.83 4.24
C ASN A 3 -4.25 15.76 3.19
N LYS A 4 -2.95 15.48 3.04
CA LYS A 4 -2.45 14.38 2.20
C LYS A 4 -2.42 13.05 2.95
N ILE A 5 -2.40 13.10 4.29
CA ILE A 5 -2.31 11.93 5.18
C ILE A 5 -3.70 11.49 5.61
N CYS A 6 -4.52 12.38 6.18
CA CYS A 6 -5.95 12.12 6.40
C CYS A 6 -6.72 12.58 5.17
N VAL A 7 -7.18 11.63 4.36
CA VAL A 7 -7.77 11.90 3.03
C VAL A 7 -9.30 11.86 3.04
N ALA A 8 -9.90 11.21 4.04
CA ALA A 8 -11.35 11.12 4.18
C ALA A 8 -11.76 10.96 5.64
N GLN A 9 -12.89 11.52 6.04
CA GLN A 9 -13.45 11.33 7.38
C GLN A 9 -14.98 11.46 7.37
N ASN A 10 -15.64 10.65 8.17
CA ASN A 10 -17.07 10.74 8.45
C ASN A 10 -17.29 10.65 9.96
N GLU A 11 -17.34 11.81 10.61
CA GLU A 11 -17.50 11.96 12.06
C GLU A 11 -18.84 11.45 12.58
N LYS A 12 -19.89 11.39 11.75
CA LYS A 12 -21.20 10.85 12.15
C LYS A 12 -21.20 9.34 12.26
N VAL A 13 -20.41 8.68 11.43
CA VAL A 13 -20.24 7.21 11.42
C VAL A 13 -19.05 6.79 12.28
N GLY A 14 -18.11 7.70 12.55
CA GLY A 14 -16.89 7.43 13.32
C GLY A 14 -15.80 6.77 12.49
N VAL A 15 -15.69 7.08 11.19
CA VAL A 15 -14.76 6.40 10.26
C VAL A 15 -13.80 7.39 9.61
N TYR A 16 -12.51 7.06 9.61
CA TYR A 16 -11.42 7.93 9.14
C TYR A 16 -10.47 7.16 8.21
N GLY A 17 -10.14 7.76 7.08
CA GLY A 17 -9.27 7.21 6.04
C GLY A 17 -7.92 7.91 5.99
N PHE A 18 -6.85 7.14 6.14
CA PHE A 18 -5.48 7.61 6.16
C PHE A 18 -4.65 6.98 5.04
N VAL A 19 -3.62 7.68 4.59
CA VAL A 19 -2.67 7.24 3.58
C VAL A 19 -1.24 7.36 4.11
N PHE A 20 -0.46 6.30 3.95
CA PHE A 20 0.92 6.21 4.39
C PHE A 20 1.79 5.68 3.26
N HIS A 21 3.06 6.06 3.25
CA HIS A 21 4.06 5.54 2.33
C HIS A 21 4.72 4.32 2.96
N ARG A 22 4.68 3.17 2.30
CA ARG A 22 5.25 1.91 2.78
C ARG A 22 6.08 1.26 1.68
N ASP A 23 7.36 1.07 1.94
CA ASP A 23 8.30 0.39 1.04
C ASP A 23 8.24 0.93 -0.41
N GLY A 24 8.16 2.25 -0.58
CA GLY A 24 8.11 2.93 -1.87
C GLY A 24 6.76 2.97 -2.59
N ALA A 25 5.66 2.60 -1.91
CA ALA A 25 4.31 2.72 -2.44
C ALA A 25 3.38 3.37 -1.41
N TRP A 26 2.42 4.17 -1.89
CA TRP A 26 1.37 4.72 -1.04
C TRP A 26 0.29 3.66 -0.79
N ILE A 27 -0.04 3.45 0.48
CA ILE A 27 -1.07 2.53 0.94
C ILE A 27 -2.13 3.30 1.74
N SER A 28 -3.39 2.90 1.60
CA SER A 28 -4.50 3.46 2.36
C SER A 28 -4.95 2.52 3.48
N THR A 29 -5.33 3.08 4.62
CA THR A 29 -5.93 2.35 5.73
C THR A 29 -7.14 3.11 6.27
N VAL A 30 -8.12 2.38 6.77
CA VAL A 30 -9.33 2.95 7.37
C VAL A 30 -9.41 2.52 8.82
N VAL A 31 -9.73 3.44 9.73
CA VAL A 31 -9.91 3.19 11.15
C VAL A 31 -11.24 3.78 11.64
N ASP A 32 -11.85 3.09 12.59
CA ASP A 32 -12.96 3.61 13.39
C ASP A 32 -12.44 4.51 14.53
N ASP A 33 -13.36 5.17 15.24
CA ASP A 33 -13.10 6.06 16.37
C ASP A 33 -12.99 5.39 17.75
N ASN A 34 -13.01 4.05 17.83
CA ASN A 34 -12.78 3.37 19.10
C ASN A 34 -11.30 3.50 19.48
N LEU A 35 -11.02 4.29 20.51
CA LEU A 35 -9.68 4.51 21.04
C LEU A 35 -9.51 3.82 22.39
N TYR A 36 -8.28 3.43 22.70
CA TYR A 36 -7.97 2.81 23.99
C TYR A 36 -8.01 3.85 25.12
N LEU A 37 -8.77 3.53 26.17
CA LEU A 37 -8.92 4.34 27.36
C LEU A 37 -8.00 3.84 28.49
N LYS A 38 -7.58 4.74 29.37
CA LYS A 38 -6.79 4.42 30.57
C LYS A 38 -7.58 3.67 31.62
N GLU A 39 -8.83 4.09 31.79
CA GLU A 39 -9.72 3.58 32.82
C GLU A 39 -10.70 2.57 32.18
N PRO A 40 -10.88 1.40 32.79
CA PRO A 40 -11.81 0.39 32.30
C PRO A 40 -13.26 0.90 32.36
N ASP A 41 -14.17 0.17 31.72
CA ASP A 41 -15.59 0.45 31.85
C ASP A 41 -16.06 0.37 33.30
N PHE A 42 -17.07 1.17 33.63
CA PHE A 42 -17.66 1.20 34.96
C PHE A 42 -18.16 -0.19 35.34
N ASP A 43 -17.43 -0.85 36.24
CA ASP A 43 -17.77 -2.13 36.83
C ASP A 43 -18.00 -1.93 38.33
N ASN A 44 -19.26 -1.88 38.74
CA ASN A 44 -19.65 -1.74 40.13
C ASN A 44 -20.83 -2.66 40.42
N GLU A 45 -20.67 -3.54 41.41
CA GLU A 45 -21.69 -4.50 41.85
C GLU A 45 -22.95 -3.85 42.45
N THR A 46 -22.94 -2.52 42.65
CA THR A 46 -24.07 -1.80 43.23
C THR A 46 -25.18 -1.54 42.20
N TYR A 47 -26.38 -2.08 42.44
CA TYR A 47 -27.57 -1.87 41.59
C TYR A 47 -27.89 -0.38 41.36
N ASP A 48 -27.96 0.03 40.10
CA ASP A 48 -28.37 1.37 39.65
C ASP A 48 -29.28 1.26 38.41
N ALA A 49 -30.59 1.18 38.65
CA ALA A 49 -31.61 1.11 37.59
C ALA A 49 -31.62 2.34 36.66
N THR A 50 -31.05 3.47 37.09
CA THR A 50 -31.06 4.71 36.31
C THR A 50 -29.84 4.87 35.41
N GLY A 51 -28.77 4.10 35.67
CA GLY A 51 -27.46 4.24 35.03
C GLY A 51 -26.75 5.58 35.33
N SER A 52 -27.18 6.30 36.36
CA SER A 52 -26.63 7.62 36.72
C SER A 52 -25.16 7.54 37.14
N LYS A 53 -24.80 6.52 37.94
CA LYS A 53 -23.42 6.31 38.40
C LYS A 53 -22.49 5.99 37.23
N ALA A 54 -22.93 5.12 36.32
CA ALA A 54 -22.18 4.77 35.10
C ALA A 54 -21.98 6.00 34.19
N ARG A 55 -23.01 6.84 34.01
CA ARG A 55 -22.88 8.10 33.24
C ARG A 55 -21.93 9.08 33.91
N HIS A 56 -21.99 9.20 35.23
CA HIS A 56 -21.09 10.09 35.98
C HIS A 56 -19.64 9.62 35.89
N TYR A 57 -19.40 8.31 36.01
CA TYR A 57 -18.08 7.70 35.81
C TYR A 57 -17.55 7.97 34.40
N ARG A 58 -18.35 7.69 33.35
CA ARG A 58 -17.97 7.99 31.96
C ARG A 58 -17.56 9.45 31.76
N LYS A 59 -18.35 10.37 32.32
CA LYS A 59 -18.11 11.81 32.23
C LYS A 59 -16.80 12.23 32.93
N GLN A 60 -16.43 11.57 34.03
CA GLN A 60 -15.24 11.92 34.81
C GLN A 60 -13.96 11.21 34.37
N LYS A 61 -14.06 9.96 33.91
CA LYS A 61 -12.92 9.05 33.74
C LYS A 61 -12.68 8.60 32.30
N GLN A 62 -13.70 8.70 31.44
CA GLN A 62 -13.68 8.18 30.06
C GLN A 62 -14.04 9.26 29.03
N SER A 63 -13.96 10.54 29.38
CA SER A 63 -14.26 11.66 28.49
C SER A 63 -13.01 12.49 28.22
N ASN A 64 -12.95 13.09 27.03
CA ASN A 64 -11.87 13.96 26.56
C ASN A 64 -10.51 13.27 26.33
N SER A 65 -9.59 14.02 25.72
CA SER A 65 -8.21 13.60 25.40
C SER A 65 -7.42 13.01 26.59
N GLU A 66 -7.70 13.44 27.83
CA GLU A 66 -6.98 12.94 29.02
C GLU A 66 -7.25 11.46 29.34
N ALA A 67 -8.43 10.97 28.97
CA ALA A 67 -8.85 9.58 29.19
C ALA A 67 -8.14 8.59 28.24
N LEU A 68 -7.52 9.08 27.16
CA LEU A 68 -6.85 8.25 26.17
C LEU A 68 -5.54 7.67 26.72
N PHE A 69 -5.27 6.40 26.39
CA PHE A 69 -4.08 5.68 26.84
C PHE A 69 -2.81 6.06 26.07
N PHE A 70 -2.91 6.18 24.74
CA PHE A 70 -1.79 6.48 23.84
C PHE A 70 -1.69 7.98 23.52
N ALA A 71 -1.42 8.36 22.26
CA ALA A 71 -1.29 9.74 21.87
C ALA A 71 -2.57 10.53 22.17
N LYS A 72 -2.37 11.81 22.54
CA LYS A 72 -3.44 12.70 22.98
C LYS A 72 -3.16 14.13 22.53
N CYS A 73 -4.20 14.89 22.20
CA CYS A 73 -4.09 16.30 21.86
C CYS A 73 -4.09 17.17 23.12
N ILE A 74 -3.50 18.38 23.00
CA ILE A 74 -3.55 19.40 24.05
C ILE A 74 -4.99 19.92 24.20
N ASP A 75 -5.68 20.19 23.09
CA ASP A 75 -7.11 20.48 23.14
C ASP A 75 -7.87 19.19 23.51
N PRO A 76 -8.65 19.20 24.61
CA PRO A 76 -9.39 18.02 25.06
C PRO A 76 -10.41 17.48 24.05
N ASN A 77 -10.84 18.31 23.09
CA ASN A 77 -11.84 17.99 22.08
C ASN A 77 -11.26 17.58 20.72
N GLU A 78 -9.93 17.61 20.56
CA GLU A 78 -9.28 17.17 19.32
C GLU A 78 -8.85 15.69 19.40
N THR A 79 -9.18 14.91 18.36
CA THR A 79 -8.88 13.47 18.29
C THR A 79 -8.06 13.05 17.07
N TRP A 80 -7.64 13.99 16.23
CA TRP A 80 -6.94 13.70 14.97
C TRP A 80 -5.63 12.94 15.17
N LEU A 81 -4.87 13.27 16.22
CA LEU A 81 -3.57 12.64 16.52
C LEU A 81 -3.74 11.19 17.01
N PRO A 82 -4.60 10.89 18.01
CA PRO A 82 -4.87 9.51 18.41
C PRO A 82 -5.38 8.64 17.25
N LEU A 83 -6.22 9.19 16.37
CA LEU A 83 -6.71 8.48 15.18
C LEU A 83 -5.60 8.22 14.16
N LEU A 84 -4.71 9.19 13.95
CA LEU A 84 -3.54 9.03 13.10
C LEU A 84 -2.62 7.93 13.64
N GLU A 85 -2.34 7.92 14.95
CA GLU A 85 -1.52 6.90 15.59
C GLU A 85 -2.17 5.52 15.47
N LYS A 86 -3.49 5.41 15.68
CA LYS A 86 -4.24 4.15 15.46
C LYS A 86 -4.07 3.63 14.04
N ALA A 87 -4.21 4.52 13.06
CA ALA A 87 -4.05 4.18 11.65
C ALA A 87 -2.61 3.75 11.32
N PHE A 88 -1.63 4.45 11.89
CA PHE A 88 -0.21 4.12 11.74
C PHE A 88 0.12 2.76 12.39
N ALA A 89 -0.41 2.48 13.59
CA ALA A 89 -0.29 1.21 14.28
C ALA A 89 -0.91 0.07 13.46
N LYS A 90 -2.09 0.29 12.88
CA LYS A 90 -2.75 -0.72 12.03
C LYS A 90 -1.92 -1.08 10.80
N VAL A 91 -1.25 -0.10 10.19
CA VAL A 91 -0.35 -0.34 9.03
C VAL A 91 0.90 -1.11 9.40
N HIS A 92 1.43 -0.88 10.60
CA HIS A 92 2.62 -1.55 11.11
C HIS A 92 2.32 -2.89 11.79
N GLY A 93 1.06 -3.14 12.16
CA GLY A 93 0.57 -4.42 12.66
C GLY A 93 -0.26 -4.28 13.94
N ASP A 94 0.24 -3.52 14.91
CA ASP A 94 -0.44 -3.11 16.15
C ASP A 94 0.30 -1.94 16.84
N TYR A 95 -0.18 -1.51 18.00
CA TYR A 95 0.46 -0.46 18.79
C TYR A 95 1.83 -0.85 19.34
N GLN A 96 2.07 -2.14 19.62
CA GLN A 96 3.35 -2.61 20.12
C GLN A 96 4.44 -2.53 19.04
N ALA A 97 4.08 -2.71 17.77
CA ALA A 97 4.98 -2.54 16.64
C ALA A 97 5.48 -1.08 16.46
N LEU A 98 4.82 -0.11 17.10
CA LEU A 98 5.26 1.28 17.13
C LEU A 98 6.26 1.59 18.25
N ASP A 99 6.46 0.66 19.20
CA ASP A 99 7.38 0.86 20.31
C ASP A 99 8.83 0.94 19.80
N GLY A 100 9.47 2.06 20.09
CA GLY A 100 10.81 2.39 19.61
C GLY A 100 10.88 2.74 18.12
N GLY A 101 11.86 3.56 17.76
CA GLY A 101 12.14 3.88 16.36
C GLY A 101 12.89 5.15 16.12
N TRP A 102 13.22 5.36 14.85
CA TRP A 102 13.92 6.54 14.38
C TRP A 102 12.96 7.47 13.68
N ALA A 103 13.06 8.75 14.03
CA ALA A 103 12.18 9.79 13.50
C ALA A 103 12.26 9.88 11.96
N GLY A 104 13.44 9.66 11.37
CA GLY A 104 13.61 9.63 9.92
C GLY A 104 12.67 8.64 9.23
N ILE A 105 12.62 7.39 9.73
CA ILE A 105 11.76 6.33 9.18
C ILE A 105 10.28 6.74 9.25
N ALA A 106 9.84 7.23 10.41
CA ALA A 106 8.46 7.68 10.57
C ALA A 106 8.12 8.85 9.62
N MET A 107 9.07 9.76 9.38
CA MET A 107 8.89 10.84 8.42
C MET A 107 8.82 10.34 6.98
N GLU A 108 9.62 9.35 6.59
CA GLU A 108 9.51 8.70 5.27
C GLU A 108 8.12 8.07 5.08
N ASP A 109 7.59 7.39 6.10
CA ASP A 109 6.29 6.73 6.02
C ASP A 109 5.10 7.71 6.02
N LEU A 110 5.25 8.88 6.63
CA LEU A 110 4.22 9.93 6.63
C LEU A 110 4.26 10.81 5.38
N THR A 111 5.44 10.99 4.77
CA THR A 111 5.65 12.00 3.71
C THR A 111 5.90 11.41 2.32
N GLY A 112 6.40 10.18 2.24
CA GLY A 112 7.05 9.67 1.02
C GLY A 112 8.34 10.40 0.65
N GLY A 113 8.86 11.23 1.55
CA GLY A 113 10.13 11.93 1.42
C GLY A 113 11.32 11.02 1.69
N VAL A 114 12.51 11.61 1.69
CA VAL A 114 13.78 10.90 1.91
C VAL A 114 14.45 11.46 3.15
N ALA A 115 14.66 10.63 4.18
CA ALA A 115 15.30 11.03 5.41
C ALA A 115 16.82 10.77 5.35
N THR A 116 17.62 11.83 5.41
CA THR A 116 19.08 11.72 5.57
C THR A 116 19.43 11.95 7.03
N VAL A 117 20.17 11.02 7.63
CA VAL A 117 20.71 11.17 8.98
C VAL A 117 22.04 11.92 8.93
N ILE A 118 22.16 12.97 9.73
CA ILE A 118 23.36 13.79 9.86
C ILE A 118 23.84 13.69 11.31
N ALA A 119 25.02 13.11 11.54
CA ALA A 119 25.65 13.18 12.87
C ALA A 119 26.25 14.56 13.11
N THR A 120 25.90 15.16 14.24
CA THR A 120 26.30 16.52 14.60
C THR A 120 27.80 16.68 14.77
N ASN A 121 28.49 15.62 15.21
CA ASN A 121 29.94 15.57 15.37
C ASN A 121 30.74 15.55 14.05
N SER A 122 30.08 15.34 12.90
CA SER A 122 30.73 15.11 11.60
C SER A 122 30.12 15.94 10.45
N ILE A 123 29.51 17.08 10.78
CA ILE A 123 29.00 18.03 9.79
C ILE A 123 30.17 18.70 9.06
N LEU A 124 30.35 18.37 7.77
CA LEU A 124 31.40 18.96 6.92
C LEU A 124 31.14 20.43 6.58
N ASP A 125 29.88 20.80 6.31
CA ASP A 125 29.48 22.16 5.93
C ASP A 125 28.30 22.63 6.79
N LYS A 126 28.64 23.34 7.88
CA LYS A 126 27.66 23.88 8.83
C LYS A 126 26.82 25.01 8.22
N GLU A 127 27.34 25.73 7.22
CA GLU A 127 26.64 26.84 6.57
C GLU A 127 25.60 26.33 5.56
N ARG A 128 25.89 25.24 4.86
CA ARG A 128 24.89 24.55 4.04
C ARG A 128 23.75 24.03 4.90
N LEU A 129 24.03 23.34 6.00
CA LEU A 129 22.99 22.84 6.88
C LEU A 129 22.14 23.99 7.44
N TRP A 130 22.77 25.09 7.84
CA TRP A 130 22.04 26.28 8.30
C TRP A 130 21.10 26.86 7.23
N ARG A 131 21.56 26.98 5.98
CA ARG A 131 20.71 27.43 4.86
C ARG A 131 19.52 26.50 4.62
N GLU A 132 19.71 25.20 4.77
CA GLU A 132 18.62 24.22 4.66
C GLU A 132 17.65 24.33 5.86
N LEU A 133 18.16 24.57 7.07
CA LEU A 133 17.34 24.80 8.27
C LEU A 133 16.47 26.05 8.15
N LEU A 134 16.94 27.11 7.49
CA LEU A 134 16.14 28.32 7.22
C LEU A 134 14.91 28.06 6.36
N SER A 135 14.84 26.92 5.65
CA SER A 135 13.62 26.51 4.95
C SER A 135 12.55 25.90 5.87
N CYS A 136 12.92 25.58 7.11
CA CYS A 136 12.02 24.99 8.10
C CYS A 136 10.96 26.02 8.56
N GLY A 137 9.72 25.57 8.72
CA GLY A 137 8.61 26.43 9.14
C GLY A 137 7.99 27.26 8.01
N ILE A 138 8.58 27.25 6.81
CA ILE A 138 8.02 27.90 5.63
C ILE A 138 6.99 26.98 4.97
N VAL A 139 5.79 27.50 4.68
CA VAL A 139 4.76 26.76 3.94
C VAL A 139 5.29 26.40 2.55
N GLY A 140 5.35 25.10 2.24
CA GLY A 140 5.94 24.60 1.01
C GLY A 140 7.46 24.43 1.05
N GLY A 141 8.08 24.48 2.24
CA GLY A 141 9.49 24.20 2.44
C GLY A 141 9.93 22.84 1.88
N GLU A 142 11.23 22.73 1.60
CA GLU A 142 11.81 21.51 1.02
C GLU A 142 12.15 20.45 2.06
N PHE A 143 12.32 20.85 3.33
CA PHE A 143 12.86 20.00 4.38
C PHE A 143 12.03 20.02 5.66
N LEU A 144 12.00 18.87 6.33
CA LEU A 144 11.55 18.70 7.71
C LEU A 144 12.72 18.18 8.55
N PHE A 145 12.82 18.68 9.78
CA PHE A 145 13.94 18.37 10.66
C PHE A 145 13.48 17.84 12.01
N THR A 146 14.07 16.72 12.42
CA THR A 146 13.94 16.19 13.78
C THR A 146 15.31 15.94 14.38
N LEU A 147 15.39 16.03 15.70
CA LEU A 147 16.60 15.88 16.47
C LEU A 147 16.48 14.64 17.35
N SER A 148 17.57 13.92 17.51
CA SER A 148 17.67 12.85 18.51
C SER A 148 18.92 13.06 19.34
N SER A 149 18.75 12.94 20.64
CA SER A 149 19.86 12.78 21.57
C SER A 149 20.09 11.28 21.80
N GLY A 150 21.35 10.85 21.86
CA GLY A 150 21.72 9.43 21.94
C GLY A 150 21.52 8.82 23.32
N PRO A 151 21.99 7.58 23.53
CA PRO A 151 21.76 6.83 24.76
C PRO A 151 22.59 7.37 25.94
N GLY A 152 21.98 7.47 27.13
CA GLY A 152 22.66 7.82 28.39
C GLY A 152 21.71 8.10 29.55
N PHE A 153 22.22 8.67 30.66
CA PHE A 153 21.47 8.85 31.92
C PHE A 153 21.14 10.30 32.32
N LYS A 154 20.69 11.12 31.35
CA LYS A 154 20.24 12.53 31.43
C LYS A 154 21.33 13.58 31.20
N HIS A 155 20.98 14.67 30.51
CA HIS A 155 21.79 15.89 30.50
C HIS A 155 21.43 16.82 31.67
N ARG A 156 22.41 17.60 32.14
CA ARG A 156 22.20 18.67 33.15
C ARG A 156 21.46 19.90 32.60
N ASN A 157 21.25 19.95 31.29
CA ASN A 157 20.67 21.07 30.55
C ASN A 157 19.16 20.94 30.29
N GLY A 158 18.51 19.90 30.84
CA GLY A 158 17.06 19.67 30.71
C GLY A 158 16.62 18.82 29.52
N ILE A 159 17.49 18.55 28.54
CA ILE A 159 17.18 17.69 27.38
C ILE A 159 17.14 16.22 27.78
N VAL A 160 16.14 15.50 27.26
CA VAL A 160 15.92 14.07 27.49
C VAL A 160 16.70 13.27 26.45
N LEU A 161 17.40 12.25 26.92
CA LEU A 161 18.18 11.32 26.10
C LEU A 161 17.29 10.23 25.51
N SER A 162 17.73 9.61 24.41
CA SER A 162 16.94 8.61 23.67
C SER A 162 15.53 9.10 23.33
N HIS A 163 15.39 10.40 23.07
CA HIS A 163 14.12 11.07 22.80
C HIS A 163 14.20 11.93 21.55
N THR A 164 13.10 11.99 20.81
CA THR A 164 13.00 12.75 19.57
C THR A 164 12.40 14.12 19.84
N TYR A 165 13.01 15.15 19.25
CA TYR A 165 12.51 16.53 19.23
C TYR A 165 12.26 16.99 17.79
N SER A 166 11.36 17.94 17.59
CA SER A 166 11.08 18.52 16.27
C SER A 166 11.64 19.93 16.18
N ILE A 167 12.30 20.27 15.07
CA ILE A 167 12.63 21.67 14.77
C ILE A 167 11.42 22.28 14.07
N LEU A 168 10.93 23.39 14.62
CA LEU A 168 9.77 24.10 14.08
C LEU A 168 10.20 25.24 13.15
N GLU A 169 11.27 25.95 13.52
CA GLU A 169 11.67 27.20 12.88
C GLU A 169 13.17 27.45 13.12
N ALA A 170 13.84 28.07 12.16
CA ALA A 170 15.20 28.58 12.30
C ALA A 170 15.25 30.04 11.81
N ILE A 171 15.93 30.91 12.55
CA ILE A 171 15.94 32.35 12.28
C ILE A 171 17.31 32.98 12.57
N GLU A 172 17.66 34.00 11.79
CA GLU A 172 18.78 34.89 12.05
C GLU A 172 18.28 36.23 12.61
N LEU A 173 18.75 36.61 13.80
CA LEU A 173 18.44 37.89 14.42
C LEU A 173 19.68 38.77 14.55
N LYS A 174 19.51 40.07 14.38
CA LYS A 174 20.59 41.05 14.64
C LYS A 174 20.67 41.35 16.13
N LYS A 175 21.86 41.22 16.72
CA LYS A 175 22.11 41.60 18.12
C LYS A 175 22.12 43.13 18.27
N GLU A 176 21.71 43.63 19.44
CA GLU A 176 21.71 45.07 19.75
C GLU A 176 23.11 45.71 19.64
N HIS A 177 24.16 44.97 19.98
CA HIS A 177 25.56 45.45 19.93
C HIS A 177 26.30 45.11 18.61
N GLY A 178 25.58 44.71 17.56
CA GLY A 178 26.15 44.26 16.30
C GLY A 178 26.46 42.76 16.26
N GLY A 179 26.44 42.20 15.05
CA GLY A 179 26.50 40.74 14.81
C GLY A 179 25.13 40.09 14.64
N MET A 180 25.12 38.88 14.09
CA MET A 180 23.93 38.05 13.94
C MET A 180 23.95 36.92 14.98
N ILE A 181 22.78 36.47 15.40
CA ILE A 181 22.57 35.24 16.17
C ILE A 181 21.66 34.30 15.41
N ARG A 182 22.01 33.02 15.44
CA ARG A 182 21.29 31.92 14.79
C ARG A 182 20.53 31.16 15.85
N LEU A 183 19.21 31.19 15.78
CA LEU A 183 18.33 30.56 16.76
C LEU A 183 17.45 29.52 16.09
N VAL A 184 17.21 28.43 16.81
CA VAL A 184 16.37 27.31 16.39
C VAL A 184 15.27 27.11 17.42
N LYS A 185 14.03 27.05 16.95
CA LYS A 185 12.85 26.74 17.75
C LYS A 185 12.60 25.26 17.73
N ILE A 186 12.58 24.65 18.91
CA ILE A 186 12.46 23.20 19.08
C ILE A 186 11.21 22.89 19.90
N ARG A 187 10.58 21.77 19.58
CA ARG A 187 9.44 21.22 20.31
C ARG A 187 9.73 19.82 20.83
N ASN A 188 9.50 19.63 22.13
CA ASN A 188 9.32 18.34 22.76
C ASN A 188 7.91 17.80 22.46
N PRO A 189 7.77 16.60 21.86
CA PRO A 189 6.49 15.97 21.58
C PRO A 189 5.59 15.79 22.81
N TRP A 190 6.14 15.68 24.03
CA TRP A 190 5.34 15.59 25.26
C TRP A 190 4.48 16.84 25.52
N GLY A 191 4.85 17.98 24.94
CA GLY A 191 4.14 19.25 25.12
C GLY A 191 4.26 19.84 26.52
N GLN A 192 5.06 19.23 27.38
CA GLN A 192 5.36 19.67 28.74
C GLN A 192 6.64 19.00 29.25
N ARG A 193 7.15 19.48 30.38
CA ARG A 193 8.17 18.81 31.17
C ARG A 193 7.61 17.56 31.84
N SER A 194 8.51 16.60 32.08
CA SER A 194 8.27 15.45 32.96
C SER A 194 8.15 15.90 34.42
N ASP A 195 7.67 15.01 35.29
CA ASP A 195 7.57 15.27 36.75
C ASP A 195 8.93 15.62 37.39
N ALA A 196 10.04 15.19 36.77
CA ALA A 196 11.40 15.53 37.19
C ALA A 196 11.91 16.88 36.59
N GLY A 197 11.04 17.62 35.91
CA GLY A 197 11.35 18.88 35.23
C GLY A 197 12.00 18.74 33.85
N HIS A 198 12.45 17.56 33.44
CA HIS A 198 13.14 17.39 32.15
C HIS A 198 12.19 17.48 30.95
N GLY A 199 12.69 17.87 29.80
CA GLY A 199 11.91 17.96 28.55
C GLY A 199 12.08 19.29 27.82
N GLU A 200 12.59 20.31 28.50
CA GLU A 200 12.87 21.63 27.92
C GLU A 200 14.32 22.05 28.22
N TRP A 201 14.83 22.95 27.39
CA TRP A 201 16.17 23.50 27.52
C TRP A 201 16.32 24.42 28.74
N TYR A 202 17.45 24.33 29.45
CA TYR A 202 17.78 25.15 30.63
C TYR A 202 18.98 26.09 30.43
N GLY A 203 19.55 26.13 29.22
CA GLY A 203 20.68 27.00 28.91
C GLY A 203 20.24 28.38 28.39
N PRO A 204 21.12 29.10 27.66
CA PRO A 204 20.79 30.38 27.04
C PRO A 204 19.55 30.29 26.17
N TRP A 205 18.69 31.32 26.19
CA TRP A 205 17.38 31.34 25.50
C TRP A 205 16.32 30.38 26.04
N ALA A 206 16.59 29.65 27.13
CA ALA A 206 15.55 28.99 27.90
C ALA A 206 14.55 30.00 28.50
N ASP A 207 13.40 29.49 28.93
CA ASP A 207 12.41 30.28 29.66
C ASP A 207 13.01 30.90 30.93
N GLY A 208 12.90 32.22 31.05
CA GLY A 208 13.49 32.99 32.15
C GLY A 208 14.99 33.28 32.04
N SER A 209 15.62 32.95 30.91
CA SER A 209 17.03 33.25 30.68
C SER A 209 17.30 34.74 30.40
N ARG A 210 18.54 35.18 30.64
CA ARG A 210 18.94 36.61 30.58
C ARG A 210 19.05 37.16 29.16
N GLU A 211 19.07 36.31 28.13
CA GLU A 211 19.15 36.73 26.73
C GLU A 211 17.83 37.30 26.21
N TRP A 212 16.71 37.04 26.92
CA TRP A 212 15.41 37.59 26.59
C TRP A 212 15.32 39.07 26.95
N ASN A 213 14.93 39.89 25.97
CA ASN A 213 14.60 41.30 26.17
C ASN A 213 13.32 41.65 25.40
N THR A 214 12.81 42.87 25.56
CA THR A 214 11.54 43.27 24.93
C THR A 214 11.57 43.16 23.41
N TYR A 215 12.73 43.43 22.78
CA TYR A 215 12.91 43.32 21.34
C TYR A 215 12.87 41.85 20.89
N THR A 216 13.64 40.96 21.53
CA THR A 216 13.75 39.55 21.13
C THR A 216 12.48 38.77 21.43
N MET A 217 11.80 39.07 22.55
CA MET A 217 10.48 38.49 22.86
C MET A 217 9.43 38.85 21.81
N SER A 218 9.43 40.11 21.36
CA SER A 218 8.51 40.57 20.32
C SER A 218 8.85 39.97 18.95
N ALA A 219 10.13 39.95 18.59
CA ALA A 219 10.61 39.45 17.30
C ALA A 219 10.39 37.94 17.11
N LEU A 220 10.53 37.15 18.18
CA LEU A 220 10.36 35.69 18.15
C LEU A 220 8.94 35.22 18.51
N HIS A 221 8.07 36.17 18.88
CA HIS A 221 6.72 35.90 19.40
C HIS A 221 6.73 34.82 20.50
N HIS A 222 7.76 34.83 21.36
CA HIS A 222 7.94 33.82 22.40
C HIS A 222 7.03 34.09 23.60
N LYS A 223 6.48 33.03 24.19
CA LYS A 223 5.69 33.09 25.41
C LYS A 223 6.29 32.13 26.42
N PHE A 224 6.62 32.63 27.61
CA PHE A 224 7.08 31.79 28.70
C PHE A 224 5.96 30.86 29.17
N GLY A 225 6.32 29.60 29.43
CA GLY A 225 5.43 28.58 29.95
C GLY A 225 5.88 27.17 29.56
N ASP A 226 5.44 26.20 30.35
CA ASP A 226 5.68 24.79 30.09
C ASP A 226 4.78 24.31 28.93
N SER A 227 5.31 24.43 27.72
CA SER A 227 4.61 24.10 26.47
C SER A 227 5.36 23.06 25.63
N GLY A 228 6.53 22.63 26.12
CA GLY A 228 7.50 21.83 25.39
C GLY A 228 8.20 22.59 24.27
N ILE A 229 7.97 23.89 24.09
CA ILE A 229 8.57 24.70 23.02
C ILE A 229 9.63 25.63 23.61
N PHE A 230 10.84 25.56 23.08
CA PHE A 230 11.96 26.39 23.53
C PHE A 230 12.86 26.81 22.37
N TRP A 231 13.67 27.84 22.60
CA TRP A 231 14.69 28.31 21.67
C TRP A 231 16.08 27.92 22.16
N MET A 232 16.97 27.65 21.21
CA MET A 232 18.40 27.46 21.48
C MET A 232 19.24 27.99 20.32
N THR A 233 20.53 28.22 20.57
CA THR A 233 21.46 28.60 19.51
C THR A 233 21.75 27.43 18.58
N TYR A 234 22.11 27.71 17.33
CA TYR A 234 22.50 26.67 16.38
C TYR A 234 23.72 25.86 16.88
N GLU A 235 24.64 26.53 17.57
CA GLU A 235 25.79 25.91 18.21
C GLU A 235 25.35 24.94 19.32
N ASP A 236 24.42 25.36 20.19
CA ASP A 236 23.86 24.48 21.22
C ASP A 236 23.14 23.27 20.62
N VAL A 237 22.46 23.41 19.47
CA VAL A 237 21.85 22.25 18.79
C VAL A 237 22.91 21.20 18.45
N ILE A 238 24.02 21.64 17.84
CA ILE A 238 25.11 20.74 17.41
C ILE A 238 25.81 20.10 18.61
N GLU A 239 25.93 20.81 19.73
CA GLU A 239 26.61 20.31 20.93
C GLU A 239 25.77 19.35 21.78
N ASN A 240 24.43 19.47 21.75
CA ASN A 240 23.55 18.75 22.67
C ASN A 240 22.73 17.61 22.02
N PHE A 241 22.67 17.55 20.69
CA PHE A 241 22.03 16.46 19.96
C PHE A 241 23.07 15.67 19.18
N ASP A 242 22.88 14.35 19.05
CA ASP A 242 23.81 13.49 18.33
C ASP A 242 23.45 13.37 16.85
N TYR A 243 22.15 13.37 16.54
CA TYR A 243 21.64 13.16 15.19
C TYR A 243 20.59 14.20 14.81
N ILE A 244 20.73 14.72 13.59
CA ILE A 244 19.75 15.54 12.90
C ILE A 244 19.20 14.70 11.74
N TYR A 245 17.91 14.44 11.74
CA TYR A 245 17.22 13.80 10.63
C TYR A 245 16.68 14.89 9.71
N ARG A 246 17.24 14.98 8.51
CA ARG A 246 16.84 15.91 7.45
C ARG A 246 15.97 15.14 6.46
N THR A 247 14.66 15.34 6.49
CA THR A 247 13.73 14.73 5.54
C THR A 247 13.47 15.67 4.38
N ARG A 248 13.90 15.32 3.17
CA ARG A 248 13.56 16.05 1.95
C ARG A 248 12.17 15.65 1.46
N LEU A 249 11.30 16.63 1.29
CA LEU A 249 9.96 16.42 0.73
C LEU A 249 10.05 16.39 -0.80
N LEU A 250 9.51 15.31 -1.39
CA LEU A 250 9.44 15.14 -2.84
C LEU A 250 8.14 15.75 -3.37
N HIS A 251 8.23 16.98 -3.89
CA HIS A 251 7.13 17.67 -4.58
C HIS A 251 7.06 17.27 -6.06
N ASP A 252 6.07 17.80 -6.79
CA ASP A 252 5.77 17.45 -8.20
C ASP A 252 6.94 17.62 -9.21
N GLY A 253 8.04 18.27 -8.81
CA GLY A 253 9.26 18.41 -9.62
C GLY A 253 10.19 17.18 -9.59
N TRP A 254 9.91 16.20 -8.74
CA TRP A 254 10.68 14.97 -8.62
C TRP A 254 10.03 13.82 -9.38
N THR A 255 10.83 13.05 -10.10
CA THR A 255 10.42 11.77 -10.69
C THR A 255 11.10 10.63 -9.94
N MET A 256 10.31 9.69 -9.41
CA MET A 256 10.83 8.52 -8.68
C MET A 256 10.72 7.25 -9.53
N ALA A 257 11.79 6.45 -9.54
CA ALA A 257 11.82 5.11 -10.09
C ALA A 257 12.27 4.12 -9.00
N GLN A 258 11.63 2.96 -8.94
CA GLN A 258 11.93 1.90 -7.97
C GLN A 258 12.18 0.56 -8.68
N LYS A 259 13.12 -0.23 -8.15
CA LYS A 259 13.35 -1.61 -8.56
C LYS A 259 13.72 -2.50 -7.37
N TRP A 260 13.11 -3.67 -7.29
CA TRP A 260 13.39 -4.68 -6.26
C TRP A 260 14.30 -5.78 -6.81
N ILE A 261 15.18 -6.31 -5.96
CA ILE A 261 15.97 -7.52 -6.20
C ILE A 261 16.01 -8.35 -4.92
N SER A 262 15.96 -9.68 -5.02
CA SER A 262 16.48 -10.54 -3.96
C SER A 262 17.93 -10.88 -4.20
N THR A 263 18.68 -11.03 -3.12
CA THR A 263 20.08 -11.44 -3.17
C THR A 263 20.41 -12.34 -1.99
N LEU A 264 21.27 -13.32 -2.24
CA LEU A 264 21.95 -14.05 -1.18
C LEU A 264 23.03 -13.16 -0.59
N VAL A 265 23.01 -12.97 0.73
CA VAL A 265 24.01 -12.19 1.45
C VAL A 265 25.21 -13.09 1.75
N PRO A 266 26.41 -12.78 1.23
CA PRO A 266 27.59 -13.58 1.50
C PRO A 266 28.05 -13.41 2.95
N TRP A 267 28.59 -14.49 3.53
CA TRP A 267 29.14 -14.47 4.90
C TRP A 267 30.37 -13.57 5.06
N LEU A 268 31.14 -13.39 3.98
CA LEU A 268 32.26 -12.47 3.95
C LEU A 268 31.79 -11.09 3.46
N PRO A 269 32.03 -10.01 4.22
CA PRO A 269 31.62 -8.66 3.83
C PRO A 269 32.22 -8.26 2.48
N GLY A 270 31.36 -8.01 1.49
CA GLY A 270 31.79 -7.69 0.13
C GLY A 270 30.70 -7.02 -0.68
N PHE A 271 31.11 -6.40 -1.79
CA PHE A 271 30.15 -5.86 -2.76
C PHE A 271 29.43 -7.00 -3.47
N LEU A 272 28.12 -6.81 -3.68
CA LEU A 272 27.29 -7.78 -4.38
C LEU A 272 27.66 -7.84 -5.87
N LYS A 273 27.47 -9.02 -6.48
CA LYS A 273 27.63 -9.21 -7.93
C LYS A 273 26.54 -8.48 -8.72
N ARG A 274 25.32 -8.42 -8.17
CA ARG A 274 24.20 -7.68 -8.75
C ARG A 274 24.41 -6.18 -8.49
N LYS A 275 24.25 -5.37 -9.54
CA LYS A 275 24.41 -3.92 -9.52
C LYS A 275 23.24 -3.25 -10.21
N PHE A 276 22.95 -2.01 -9.84
CA PHE A 276 21.99 -1.15 -10.52
C PHE A 276 22.73 -0.23 -11.49
N ILE A 277 22.09 0.07 -12.62
CA ILE A 277 22.65 0.96 -13.64
C ILE A 277 21.71 2.15 -13.78
N ILE A 278 22.28 3.35 -13.68
CA ILE A 278 21.59 4.61 -13.93
C ILE A 278 22.15 5.17 -15.24
N ASP A 279 21.28 5.42 -16.21
CA ASP A 279 21.63 6.10 -17.46
C ASP A 279 21.01 7.50 -17.44
N LEU A 280 21.83 8.51 -17.23
CA LEU A 280 21.41 9.90 -17.08
C LEU A 280 21.65 10.67 -18.37
N LYS A 281 20.59 11.27 -18.93
CA LYS A 281 20.65 12.01 -20.20
C LYS A 281 21.03 13.48 -20.03
N ASP A 282 20.56 14.11 -18.96
CA ASP A 282 20.77 15.52 -18.67
C ASP A 282 21.33 15.70 -17.26
N LYS A 283 22.12 16.76 -17.07
CA LYS A 283 22.64 17.12 -15.75
C LYS A 283 21.48 17.34 -14.79
N SER A 284 21.41 16.52 -13.74
CA SER A 284 20.26 16.50 -12.83
C SER A 284 20.69 16.29 -11.39
N THR A 285 19.91 16.82 -10.45
CA THR A 285 20.04 16.48 -9.04
C THR A 285 19.31 15.16 -8.81
N ILE A 286 20.02 14.19 -8.26
CA ILE A 286 19.50 12.86 -8.01
C ILE A 286 19.62 12.50 -6.53
N ILE A 287 18.68 11.70 -6.06
CA ILE A 287 18.71 11.04 -4.76
C ILE A 287 18.68 9.55 -5.02
N ILE A 288 19.71 8.85 -4.57
CA ILE A 288 19.80 7.39 -4.66
C ILE A 288 19.52 6.83 -3.28
N ILE A 289 18.59 5.89 -3.19
CA ILE A 289 18.18 5.25 -1.94
C ILE A 289 18.29 3.74 -2.12
N LEU A 290 19.05 3.10 -1.24
CA LEU A 290 19.05 1.66 -1.08
C LEU A 290 18.30 1.34 0.21
N SER A 291 17.23 0.56 0.12
CA SER A 291 16.41 0.19 1.26
C SER A 291 16.15 -1.31 1.30
N GLN A 292 15.79 -1.81 2.48
CA GLN A 292 15.25 -3.15 2.69
C GLN A 292 13.82 -3.06 3.21
N LEU A 293 13.12 -4.19 3.31
CA LEU A 293 11.79 -4.23 3.94
C LEU A 293 11.89 -3.82 5.41
N ASP A 294 10.83 -3.20 5.94
CA ASP A 294 10.75 -2.91 7.37
C ASP A 294 10.36 -4.17 8.17
N ASP A 295 11.24 -4.61 9.05
CA ASP A 295 11.04 -5.81 9.89
C ASP A 295 9.90 -5.63 10.91
N ARG A 296 9.47 -4.39 11.17
CA ARG A 296 8.30 -4.10 12.05
C ARG A 296 7.02 -4.74 11.54
N TYR A 297 6.91 -4.99 10.23
CA TYR A 297 5.71 -5.58 9.65
C TYR A 297 5.55 -7.06 10.01
N PHE A 298 6.66 -7.75 10.27
CA PHE A 298 6.68 -9.19 10.51
C PHE A 298 7.58 -9.54 11.72
N PRO A 299 7.25 -9.02 12.93
CA PRO A 299 8.09 -9.20 14.11
C PRO A 299 8.28 -10.69 14.41
N GLY A 300 9.54 -11.09 14.58
CA GLY A 300 9.92 -12.47 14.84
C GLY A 300 10.14 -13.34 13.60
N LEU A 301 9.74 -12.89 12.39
CA LEU A 301 9.99 -13.59 11.13
C LEU A 301 11.15 -12.98 10.30
N HIS A 302 11.75 -11.89 10.75
CA HIS A 302 12.91 -11.26 10.10
C HIS A 302 14.20 -12.10 10.18
N GLY A 303 14.26 -13.04 11.12
CA GLY A 303 15.35 -14.02 11.24
C GLY A 303 16.45 -13.63 12.23
N GLU A 304 17.52 -14.43 12.21
CA GLU A 304 18.62 -14.36 13.20
C GLU A 304 19.70 -13.33 12.86
N TYR A 305 19.45 -12.44 11.90
CA TYR A 305 20.44 -11.52 11.39
C TYR A 305 19.88 -10.12 11.20
N ASP A 306 20.66 -9.14 11.61
CA ASP A 306 20.43 -7.73 11.31
C ASP A 306 21.29 -7.35 10.10
N PHE A 307 20.69 -6.65 9.13
CA PHE A 307 21.37 -6.30 7.89
C PHE A 307 21.72 -4.82 7.86
N THR A 308 22.99 -4.54 7.63
CA THR A 308 23.51 -3.19 7.44
C THR A 308 23.77 -2.93 5.96
N LEU A 309 23.15 -1.89 5.42
CA LEU A 309 23.21 -1.55 4.00
C LEU A 309 24.37 -0.59 3.71
N HIS A 310 25.08 -0.82 2.62
CA HIS A 310 26.08 0.07 2.05
C HIS A 310 25.93 0.10 0.53
N PHE A 311 26.35 1.18 -0.12
CA PHE A 311 26.53 1.14 -1.58
C PHE A 311 27.66 2.04 -2.06
N LEU A 312 28.16 1.68 -3.24
CA LEU A 312 29.16 2.44 -3.97
C LEU A 312 28.55 2.99 -5.26
N LEU A 313 28.74 4.28 -5.51
CA LEU A 313 28.39 4.93 -6.77
C LEU A 313 29.66 5.28 -7.56
N ARG A 314 29.72 4.87 -8.83
CA ARG A 314 30.80 5.28 -9.75
C ARG A 314 30.37 5.29 -11.21
N PRO A 315 31.02 6.05 -12.09
CA PRO A 315 30.81 5.97 -13.53
C PRO A 315 31.33 4.64 -14.07
N ILE A 316 30.64 4.05 -15.04
CA ILE A 316 31.07 2.78 -15.66
C ILE A 316 32.41 2.95 -16.39
N ILE A 317 32.64 4.12 -16.98
CA ILE A 317 33.82 4.39 -17.82
C ILE A 317 35.07 4.61 -16.96
N SER A 318 35.03 5.59 -16.04
CA SER A 318 36.22 5.93 -15.24
C SER A 318 36.50 4.91 -14.15
N LYS A 319 35.45 4.24 -13.62
CA LYS A 319 35.51 3.37 -12.44
C LYS A 319 36.10 4.05 -11.19
N ILE A 320 36.20 5.38 -11.19
CA ILE A 320 36.60 6.17 -10.03
C ILE A 320 35.36 6.39 -9.18
N ASP A 321 35.46 5.99 -7.91
CA ASP A 321 34.39 6.12 -6.93
C ASP A 321 34.00 7.58 -6.75
N ILE A 322 32.71 7.90 -6.95
CA ILE A 322 32.16 9.24 -6.68
C ILE A 322 31.76 9.34 -5.22
N CYS A 323 31.06 8.32 -4.72
CA CYS A 323 30.52 8.32 -3.37
C CYS A 323 30.45 6.90 -2.82
N ARG A 324 30.80 6.75 -1.55
CA ARG A 324 30.60 5.55 -0.75
C ARG A 324 29.61 5.91 0.35
N VAL A 325 28.49 5.19 0.39
CA VAL A 325 27.43 5.44 1.35
C VAL A 325 27.43 4.33 2.39
N SER A 326 27.41 4.74 3.64
CA SER A 326 27.33 3.91 4.84
C SER A 326 26.33 4.54 5.81
N PRO A 327 25.70 3.75 6.68
CA PRO A 327 24.77 4.29 7.66
C PRO A 327 25.52 5.16 8.66
N CYS A 328 24.82 6.16 9.18
CA CYS A 328 25.36 7.10 10.17
C CYS A 328 25.46 6.46 11.57
N HIS A 329 24.55 5.54 11.87
CA HIS A 329 24.56 4.72 13.09
C HIS A 329 23.97 3.33 12.80
N LEU A 330 24.37 2.33 13.58
CA LEU A 330 23.99 0.92 13.37
C LEU A 330 22.50 0.64 13.61
N GLY A 331 21.80 1.55 14.31
CA GLY A 331 20.39 1.36 14.63
C GLY A 331 19.41 1.61 13.48
N ASP A 332 19.78 2.39 12.45
CA ASP A 332 18.91 2.65 11.29
C ASP A 332 19.40 1.82 10.10
N GLY A 333 18.87 0.60 10.00
CA GLY A 333 19.20 -0.33 8.93
C GLY A 333 18.26 -0.24 7.72
N ARG A 334 17.11 0.44 7.82
CA ARG A 334 16.03 0.32 6.83
C ARG A 334 16.42 0.91 5.49
N SER A 335 17.04 2.08 5.48
CA SER A 335 17.43 2.75 4.24
C SER A 335 18.72 3.56 4.41
N ILE A 336 19.47 3.69 3.32
CA ILE A 336 20.58 4.62 3.20
C ILE A 336 20.44 5.40 1.90
N ASN A 337 20.88 6.66 1.90
CA ASN A 337 20.74 7.50 0.73
C ASN A 337 21.93 8.43 0.52
N CYS A 338 22.04 8.93 -0.71
CA CYS A 338 22.86 10.09 -1.02
C CYS A 338 22.15 11.02 -2.01
N GLU A 339 22.34 12.33 -1.82
CA GLU A 339 21.82 13.39 -2.67
C GLU A 339 23.00 14.11 -3.34
N LEU A 340 23.02 14.15 -4.67
CA LEU A 340 24.09 14.77 -5.44
C LEU A 340 23.62 15.22 -6.84
N SER A 341 24.32 16.19 -7.42
CA SER A 341 24.13 16.57 -8.83
C SER A 341 25.11 15.80 -9.70
N LEU A 342 24.60 15.04 -10.68
CA LEU A 342 25.40 14.28 -11.63
C LEU A 342 25.35 14.88 -13.03
N GLU A 343 26.46 14.76 -13.75
CA GLU A 343 26.53 15.08 -15.18
C GLU A 343 25.91 13.94 -16.02
N PRO A 344 25.54 14.19 -17.29
CA PRO A 344 25.09 13.13 -18.19
C PRO A 344 26.10 11.99 -18.29
N GLY A 345 25.61 10.75 -18.23
CA GLY A 345 26.45 9.57 -18.29
C GLY A 345 25.82 8.33 -17.68
N THR A 346 26.55 7.21 -17.76
CA THR A 346 26.11 5.94 -17.19
C THR A 346 26.89 5.61 -15.92
N TYR A 347 26.14 5.38 -14.85
CA TYR A 347 26.65 5.14 -13.51
C TYR A 347 26.21 3.75 -13.03
N GLU A 348 27.06 3.11 -12.24
CA GLU A 348 26.72 1.88 -11.54
C GLU A 348 26.63 2.13 -10.04
N VAL A 349 25.57 1.57 -9.45
CA VAL A 349 25.38 1.51 -8.00
C VAL A 349 25.56 0.06 -7.57
N ILE A 350 26.57 -0.17 -6.73
CA ILE A 350 26.98 -1.49 -6.29
C ILE A 350 26.66 -1.63 -4.80
N PRO A 351 25.62 -2.39 -4.42
CA PRO A 351 25.30 -2.62 -3.02
C PRO A 351 26.36 -3.47 -2.33
N LYS A 352 26.51 -3.27 -1.04
CA LYS A 352 27.22 -4.15 -0.10
C LYS A 352 26.31 -4.32 1.10
N VAL A 353 26.15 -5.55 1.56
CA VAL A 353 25.34 -5.87 2.74
C VAL A 353 26.24 -6.56 3.75
N ILE A 354 26.14 -6.14 5.00
CA ILE A 354 26.79 -6.80 6.13
C ILE A 354 25.69 -7.42 6.97
N ALA A 355 25.77 -8.73 7.21
CA ALA A 355 24.84 -9.44 8.09
C ALA A 355 25.54 -9.70 9.43
N GLU A 356 24.93 -9.26 10.52
CA GLU A 356 25.39 -9.50 11.88
C GLU A 356 24.37 -10.38 12.59
N ARG A 357 24.83 -11.44 13.26
CA ARG A 357 23.91 -12.34 13.97
C ARG A 357 23.30 -11.58 15.15
N ASN A 358 21.98 -11.50 15.20
CA ASN A 358 21.29 -10.95 16.35
C ASN A 358 21.14 -12.02 17.43
N GLY A 359 20.77 -11.59 18.64
CA GLY A 359 20.56 -12.49 19.78
C GLY A 359 19.27 -13.32 19.70
N LEU A 360 18.54 -13.25 18.58
CA LEU A 360 17.26 -13.92 18.42
C LEU A 360 17.45 -15.38 17.98
N GLY A 361 16.48 -16.21 18.37
CA GLY A 361 16.45 -17.61 18.00
C GLY A 361 16.00 -17.83 16.54
N PRO A 362 16.15 -19.06 16.03
CA PRO A 362 15.72 -19.41 14.68
C PRO A 362 14.21 -19.20 14.51
N VAL A 363 13.80 -18.80 13.30
CA VAL A 363 12.40 -18.47 12.97
C VAL A 363 11.46 -19.61 13.31
N GLU A 364 11.89 -20.86 13.16
CA GLU A 364 11.11 -22.05 13.48
C GLU A 364 10.72 -22.14 14.96
N GLU A 365 11.59 -21.68 15.87
CA GLU A 365 11.26 -21.64 17.30
C GLU A 365 10.27 -20.51 17.59
N THR A 366 10.45 -19.34 16.96
CA THR A 366 9.53 -18.22 17.07
C THR A 366 8.13 -18.58 16.59
N VAL A 367 8.02 -19.27 15.45
CA VAL A 367 6.75 -19.75 14.89
C VAL A 367 6.09 -20.76 15.84
N LYS A 368 6.84 -21.71 16.41
CA LYS A 368 6.29 -22.69 17.39
C LYS A 368 5.76 -22.00 18.65
N LEU A 369 6.49 -21.03 19.18
CA LEU A 369 6.08 -20.26 20.36
C LEU A 369 4.86 -19.38 20.06
N ALA A 370 4.85 -18.69 18.91
CA ALA A 370 3.74 -17.84 18.50
C ALA A 370 2.47 -18.66 18.21
N ALA A 371 2.60 -19.85 17.60
CA ALA A 371 1.47 -20.74 17.33
C ALA A 371 0.78 -21.23 18.60
N SER A 372 1.54 -21.47 19.68
CA SER A 372 0.98 -21.89 20.96
C SER A 372 0.40 -20.75 21.78
N ARG A 373 1.00 -19.55 21.72
CA ARG A 373 0.55 -18.37 22.48
C ARG A 373 -0.60 -17.61 21.83
N ASN A 374 -0.47 -17.27 20.55
CA ASN A 374 -1.45 -16.47 19.81
C ASN A 374 -1.43 -16.80 18.31
N PRO A 375 -2.13 -17.87 17.89
CA PRO A 375 -2.11 -18.33 16.50
C PRO A 375 -2.76 -17.32 15.53
N GLN A 376 -3.69 -16.48 16.00
CA GLN A 376 -4.29 -15.44 15.16
C GLN A 376 -3.28 -14.35 14.82
N LYS A 377 -2.50 -13.89 15.82
CA LYS A 377 -1.44 -12.90 15.60
C LYS A 377 -0.37 -13.45 14.65
N LEU A 378 0.02 -14.72 14.82
CA LEU A 378 0.97 -15.37 13.92
C LEU A 378 0.50 -15.35 12.45
N ARG A 379 -0.78 -15.64 12.18
CA ARG A 379 -1.33 -15.56 10.82
C ARG A 379 -1.28 -14.14 10.25
N GLN A 380 -1.61 -13.14 11.05
CA GLN A 380 -1.51 -11.73 10.65
C GLN A 380 -0.05 -11.36 10.28
N VAL A 381 0.90 -11.72 11.13
CA VAL A 381 2.35 -11.47 10.93
C VAL A 381 2.87 -12.22 9.70
N GLY A 382 2.47 -13.48 9.51
CA GLY A 382 2.82 -14.27 8.32
C GLY A 382 2.28 -13.66 7.02
N LEU A 383 1.03 -13.17 7.02
CA LEU A 383 0.47 -12.49 5.86
C LEU A 383 1.25 -11.21 5.52
N GLN A 384 1.67 -10.43 6.52
CA GLN A 384 2.51 -9.24 6.28
C GLN A 384 3.89 -9.60 5.72
N TYR A 385 4.48 -10.70 6.19
CA TYR A 385 5.73 -11.23 5.65
C TYR A 385 5.58 -11.60 4.17
N ASP A 386 4.54 -12.35 3.82
CA ASP A 386 4.25 -12.78 2.44
C ASP A 386 4.00 -11.57 1.52
N LEU A 387 3.20 -10.59 1.97
CA LEU A 387 2.93 -9.36 1.22
C LEU A 387 4.19 -8.54 0.96
N GLY A 388 5.10 -8.45 1.94
CA GLY A 388 6.38 -7.76 1.78
C GLY A 388 7.27 -8.44 0.76
N HIS A 389 7.37 -9.78 0.81
CA HIS A 389 8.24 -10.56 -0.05
C HIS A 389 7.67 -10.81 -1.45
N ALA A 390 6.36 -10.64 -1.66
CA ALA A 390 5.72 -10.73 -2.97
C ALA A 390 6.20 -9.64 -3.98
N LYS A 391 6.89 -8.59 -3.51
CA LYS A 391 7.37 -7.48 -4.35
C LYS A 391 8.38 -7.87 -5.42
N GLU A 392 9.01 -9.05 -5.31
CA GLU A 392 9.95 -9.54 -6.33
C GLU A 392 9.25 -10.10 -7.59
N GLY A 393 7.93 -10.31 -7.56
CA GLY A 393 7.31 -11.26 -8.48
C GLY A 393 7.67 -12.69 -8.07
N VAL A 394 6.79 -13.65 -8.35
CA VAL A 394 6.95 -15.05 -7.90
C VAL A 394 8.33 -15.58 -8.30
N ILE A 395 9.16 -15.89 -7.29
CA ILE A 395 10.45 -16.54 -7.48
C ILE A 395 10.18 -17.91 -8.09
N ASP A 396 10.77 -18.19 -9.24
CA ASP A 396 10.75 -19.53 -9.84
C ASP A 396 11.49 -20.51 -8.91
N PRO A 397 10.81 -21.52 -8.33
CA PRO A 397 11.43 -22.49 -7.43
C PRO A 397 12.57 -23.28 -8.08
N SER A 398 12.62 -23.33 -9.42
CA SER A 398 13.69 -24.01 -10.15
C SER A 398 15.06 -23.32 -9.99
N GLN A 399 15.10 -22.02 -9.66
CA GLN A 399 16.36 -21.30 -9.42
C GLN A 399 17.01 -21.65 -8.08
N GLN A 400 16.29 -22.26 -7.14
CA GLN A 400 16.87 -22.83 -5.91
C GLN A 400 17.54 -24.19 -6.14
N LEU A 401 17.23 -24.88 -7.25
CA LEU A 401 17.65 -26.26 -7.52
C LEU A 401 18.93 -26.38 -8.38
N GLU A 402 19.48 -25.27 -8.89
CA GLU A 402 20.66 -25.30 -9.78
C GLU A 402 22.02 -25.39 -9.06
N GLN A 403 22.06 -25.51 -7.72
CA GLN A 403 23.32 -25.83 -7.01
C GLN A 403 23.26 -27.23 -6.42
N PRO A 404 24.17 -28.15 -6.82
CA PRO A 404 24.22 -29.47 -6.21
C PRO A 404 24.57 -29.34 -4.73
N PRO A 405 23.95 -30.13 -3.83
CA PRO A 405 24.25 -30.07 -2.41
C PRO A 405 25.72 -30.47 -2.19
N PRO A 406 26.54 -29.67 -1.48
CA PRO A 406 27.88 -30.08 -1.12
C PRO A 406 27.81 -31.28 -0.19
N SER A 407 28.66 -32.27 -0.46
CA SER A 407 28.68 -33.61 0.13
C SER A 407 29.16 -33.68 1.59
N ASP A 408 28.99 -32.62 2.39
CA ASP A 408 29.44 -32.62 3.78
C ASP A 408 28.38 -32.03 4.73
N LEU A 409 27.70 -32.93 5.43
CA LEU A 409 26.50 -32.71 6.24
C LEU A 409 26.76 -32.03 7.60
N ARG A 410 27.80 -31.17 7.69
CA ARG A 410 28.17 -30.45 8.93
C ARG A 410 28.20 -28.93 8.84
N GLY A 411 27.93 -28.34 7.68
CA GLY A 411 27.74 -26.90 7.54
C GLY A 411 26.31 -26.57 7.13
N LYS A 412 25.48 -26.10 8.07
CA LYS A 412 24.17 -25.52 7.76
C LYS A 412 24.37 -24.27 6.89
N ILE A 413 24.34 -24.41 5.57
CA ILE A 413 24.14 -23.28 4.64
C ILE A 413 22.63 -23.02 4.62
N PHE A 414 22.14 -22.23 5.58
CA PHE A 414 20.87 -21.55 5.39
C PHE A 414 21.15 -20.34 4.50
N ASN A 415 20.55 -20.34 3.31
CA ASN A 415 20.61 -19.24 2.36
C ASN A 415 20.02 -17.98 3.02
N LEU A 416 20.87 -16.99 3.31
CA LEU A 416 20.46 -15.71 3.87
C LEU A 416 19.95 -14.81 2.73
N MET A 417 18.66 -14.97 2.41
CA MET A 417 18.02 -14.22 1.32
C MET A 417 17.52 -12.88 1.84
N LEU A 418 17.99 -11.78 1.24
CA LEU A 418 17.56 -10.42 1.56
C LEU A 418 16.92 -9.75 0.35
N LEU A 419 15.78 -9.11 0.57
CA LEU A 419 15.09 -8.30 -0.44
C LEU A 419 15.54 -6.84 -0.35
N LEU A 420 16.11 -6.32 -1.44
CA LEU A 420 16.61 -4.95 -1.54
C LEU A 420 15.79 -4.15 -2.55
N ALA A 421 15.38 -2.95 -2.15
CA ALA A 421 14.83 -1.92 -3.02
C ALA A 421 15.90 -0.90 -3.39
N PHE A 422 15.94 -0.58 -4.68
CA PHE A 422 16.71 0.52 -5.23
C PHE A 422 15.75 1.58 -5.73
N ASN A 423 15.76 2.74 -5.09
CA ASN A 423 14.94 3.89 -5.48
C ASN A 423 15.86 5.01 -5.97
N VAL A 424 15.46 5.66 -7.06
CA VAL A 424 16.13 6.85 -7.58
C VAL A 424 15.09 7.93 -7.78
N ALA A 425 15.29 9.07 -7.13
CA ALA A 425 14.51 10.28 -7.39
C ALA A 425 15.37 11.27 -8.19
N VAL A 426 14.83 11.82 -9.27
CA VAL A 426 15.50 12.80 -10.15
C VAL A 426 14.71 14.10 -10.16
N PHE A 427 15.37 15.21 -9.89
CA PHE A 427 14.77 16.54 -9.92
C PHE A 427 15.00 17.21 -11.27
N PHE A 428 13.92 17.66 -11.90
CA PHE A 428 13.98 18.52 -13.07
C PHE A 428 13.70 19.97 -12.64
N ALA A 429 14.71 20.83 -12.76
CA ALA A 429 14.54 22.25 -12.46
C ALA A 429 13.62 22.91 -13.51
N LYS A 430 12.35 23.15 -13.18
CA LYS A 430 11.52 24.16 -13.85
C LYS A 430 11.62 25.46 -13.06
N LEU A 431 12.33 26.44 -13.61
CA LEU A 431 12.30 27.83 -13.15
C LEU A 431 10.88 28.42 -13.37
N ALA A 432 10.25 28.92 -12.30
CA ALA A 432 9.02 29.73 -12.34
C ALA A 432 9.34 31.13 -12.89
N PHE A 433 8.52 31.78 -13.74
CA PHE A 433 7.19 32.32 -13.45
C PHE A 433 6.38 32.61 -14.73
N ALA A 434 5.05 32.72 -14.51
CA ALA A 434 4.01 33.37 -15.31
C ALA A 434 3.05 32.44 -16.09
N LYS A 435 1.77 32.53 -15.69
CA LYS A 435 0.59 32.00 -16.37
C LYS A 435 0.65 32.30 -17.88
N LYS A 436 0.79 31.23 -18.68
CA LYS A 436 0.05 31.02 -19.92
C LYS A 436 0.25 29.56 -20.36
N GLN A 437 -0.84 28.81 -20.51
CA GLN A 437 -0.91 27.79 -21.56
C GLN A 437 -0.51 28.47 -22.90
N PRO A 438 0.17 27.79 -23.84
CA PRO A 438 -0.23 26.45 -24.29
C PRO A 438 0.92 25.50 -24.69
N ASP A 439 0.48 24.27 -24.98
CA ASP A 439 1.06 23.21 -25.82
C ASP A 439 2.29 22.39 -25.34
N ASN A 440 1.99 21.10 -25.10
CA ASN A 440 2.89 19.94 -25.23
C ASN A 440 3.59 19.94 -26.61
N PRO A 441 4.76 19.28 -26.82
CA PRO A 441 5.04 17.88 -26.44
C PRO A 441 6.51 17.68 -25.97
N THR A 442 7.02 16.58 -25.40
CA THR A 442 6.98 15.15 -25.75
C THR A 442 7.61 14.36 -24.59
N THR A 443 6.90 13.39 -24.01
CA THR A 443 7.49 12.23 -23.31
C THR A 443 7.08 10.97 -24.08
N SER A 444 8.04 10.08 -24.32
CA SER A 444 7.78 8.75 -24.89
C SER A 444 6.94 7.90 -23.91
N PRO A 445 6.07 7.02 -24.42
CA PRO A 445 4.81 6.69 -23.77
C PRO A 445 4.95 5.57 -22.74
N THR A 446 4.44 5.81 -21.53
CA THR A 446 3.86 4.76 -20.71
C THR A 446 2.59 4.29 -21.42
N THR A 447 2.53 3.02 -21.82
CA THR A 447 1.31 2.45 -22.41
C THR A 447 0.14 2.69 -21.45
N PRO A 448 -0.92 3.42 -21.86
CA PRO A 448 -2.02 3.73 -20.97
C PRO A 448 -2.70 2.44 -20.50
N ALA A 449 -3.00 2.34 -19.21
CA ALA A 449 -3.82 1.24 -18.71
C ALA A 449 -5.22 1.36 -19.34
N HIS A 450 -5.63 0.33 -20.08
CA HIS A 450 -6.92 0.28 -20.76
C HIS A 450 -7.98 -0.39 -19.88
N ILE A 451 -9.16 0.23 -19.76
CA ILE A 451 -10.33 -0.33 -19.08
C ILE A 451 -11.31 -0.81 -20.14
N LEU A 452 -11.82 -2.05 -20.01
CA LEU A 452 -12.92 -2.55 -20.83
C LEU A 452 -14.25 -2.26 -20.12
N VAL A 453 -15.16 -1.60 -20.82
CA VAL A 453 -16.52 -1.32 -20.35
C VAL A 453 -17.52 -2.04 -21.26
N GLY A 454 -18.28 -2.97 -20.71
CA GLY A 454 -19.30 -3.72 -21.43
C GLY A 454 -20.64 -3.00 -21.45
N PHE A 455 -21.24 -2.88 -22.63
CA PHE A 455 -22.60 -2.36 -22.83
C PHE A 455 -23.41 -3.32 -23.71
N PRO A 456 -24.75 -3.21 -23.72
CA PRO A 456 -25.56 -3.93 -24.69
C PRO A 456 -25.03 -3.67 -26.13
N LYS A 457 -24.68 -4.76 -26.83
CA LYS A 457 -24.18 -4.81 -28.22
C LYS A 457 -22.72 -4.40 -28.47
N HIS A 458 -21.95 -3.93 -27.48
CA HIS A 458 -20.55 -3.53 -27.69
C HIS A 458 -19.67 -3.58 -26.43
N ILE A 459 -18.35 -3.67 -26.62
CA ILE A 459 -17.34 -3.43 -25.57
C ILE A 459 -16.54 -2.19 -25.96
N SER A 460 -16.41 -1.25 -25.03
CA SER A 460 -15.61 -0.03 -25.21
C SER A 460 -14.28 -0.14 -24.48
N VAL A 461 -13.20 0.35 -25.10
CA VAL A 461 -11.87 0.46 -24.49
C VAL A 461 -11.64 1.93 -24.11
N ALA A 462 -11.33 2.20 -22.84
CA ALA A 462 -11.09 3.54 -22.32
C ALA A 462 -9.68 3.68 -21.73
N ASN A 463 -9.07 4.86 -21.86
CA ASN A 463 -7.75 5.18 -21.27
C ASN A 463 -7.89 5.80 -19.87
N LYS A 464 -6.99 5.41 -18.96
CA LYS A 464 -6.83 6.04 -17.65
C LYS A 464 -5.94 7.30 -17.74
N VAL A 465 -6.44 8.46 -17.30
CA VAL A 465 -5.61 9.65 -17.03
C VAL A 465 -5.09 9.57 -15.58
N GLN A 466 -3.81 9.91 -15.36
CA GLN A 466 -3.13 9.77 -14.06
C GLN A 466 -3.73 10.69 -12.98
N GLY A 467 -3.99 10.11 -11.79
CA GLY A 467 -4.39 10.80 -10.56
C GLY A 467 -5.89 10.70 -10.25
N PHE A 468 -6.28 9.79 -9.33
CA PHE A 468 -7.64 9.73 -8.77
C PHE A 468 -7.63 9.16 -7.33
N PRO A 469 -8.24 9.83 -6.32
CA PRO A 469 -8.49 9.32 -4.95
C PRO A 469 -9.96 8.85 -4.71
N PHE A 470 -10.24 8.07 -3.63
CA PHE A 470 -11.53 7.38 -3.34
C PHE A 470 -12.18 7.73 -1.99
N SER A 471 -13.52 7.90 -1.94
CA SER A 471 -14.36 7.90 -0.71
C SER A 471 -15.81 7.44 -1.00
N ILE A 472 -16.55 6.96 0.00
CA ILE A 472 -17.93 6.43 -0.09
C ILE A 472 -18.92 7.41 0.59
N ASP A 473 -19.92 7.93 -0.14
CA ASP A 473 -20.78 9.02 0.35
C ASP A 473 -22.28 8.71 0.47
N LYS A 474 -22.77 7.48 0.21
CA LYS A 474 -24.21 7.19 0.39
C LYS A 474 -24.56 5.70 0.51
N GLU A 475 -25.46 5.38 1.44
CA GLU A 475 -26.29 4.16 1.39
C GLU A 475 -27.54 4.43 0.52
N VAL A 476 -27.82 3.51 -0.41
CA VAL A 476 -29.01 3.55 -1.28
C VAL A 476 -29.64 2.16 -1.31
N THR A 477 -30.96 2.09 -1.14
CA THR A 477 -31.75 0.86 -1.17
C THR A 477 -31.90 0.31 -2.58
N GLY A 478 -31.53 -0.96 -2.78
CA GLY A 478 -31.64 -1.72 -4.01
C GLY A 478 -31.18 -3.17 -3.81
N ILE A 479 -31.46 -4.07 -4.75
CA ILE A 479 -31.06 -5.49 -4.68
C ILE A 479 -30.02 -5.75 -5.79
N PRO A 480 -28.75 -5.34 -5.60
CA PRO A 480 -27.71 -5.46 -6.62
C PRO A 480 -27.42 -6.93 -6.92
N SER A 481 -27.17 -7.22 -8.20
CA SER A 481 -27.17 -8.59 -8.70
C SER A 481 -25.77 -9.10 -9.10
N TRP A 482 -24.82 -8.21 -9.37
CA TRP A 482 -23.40 -8.53 -9.55
C TRP A 482 -22.57 -7.34 -9.10
N MET A 483 -21.39 -7.60 -8.53
CA MET A 483 -20.41 -6.59 -8.16
C MET A 483 -19.01 -7.05 -8.57
N THR A 484 -18.20 -6.17 -9.16
CA THR A 484 -16.77 -6.44 -9.36
C THR A 484 -15.95 -5.24 -8.92
N VAL A 485 -14.86 -5.53 -8.20
CA VAL A 485 -13.86 -4.57 -7.77
C VAL A 485 -12.61 -4.82 -8.60
N SER A 486 -12.17 -3.83 -9.38
CA SER A 486 -10.84 -3.88 -9.98
C SER A 486 -9.89 -3.11 -9.09
N TYR A 487 -8.87 -3.78 -8.54
CA TYR A 487 -7.82 -3.07 -7.83
C TYR A 487 -7.13 -2.05 -8.77
N PRO A 488 -6.86 -0.82 -8.32
CA PRO A 488 -7.22 -0.31 -7.01
C PRO A 488 -8.62 0.36 -6.92
N ASN A 489 -9.34 0.65 -8.01
CA ASN A 489 -10.13 1.89 -8.05
C ASN A 489 -11.47 1.95 -8.85
N LEU A 490 -12.23 0.87 -9.08
CA LEU A 490 -13.60 0.96 -9.66
C LEU A 490 -14.52 -0.16 -9.15
N LEU A 491 -15.77 0.21 -8.80
CA LEU A 491 -16.85 -0.67 -8.37
C LEU A 491 -18.01 -0.60 -9.39
N TYR A 492 -18.32 -1.73 -10.03
CA TYR A 492 -19.49 -1.84 -10.91
C TYR A 492 -20.60 -2.62 -10.22
N ALA A 493 -21.83 -2.13 -10.29
CA ALA A 493 -23.01 -2.93 -9.98
C ALA A 493 -24.06 -2.77 -11.08
N VAL A 494 -24.68 -3.88 -11.47
CA VAL A 494 -25.73 -3.91 -12.49
C VAL A 494 -27.04 -4.35 -11.86
N ASP A 495 -28.09 -3.57 -12.09
CA ASP A 495 -29.47 -3.90 -11.80
C ASP A 495 -30.13 -4.43 -13.08
N GLU A 496 -30.27 -5.76 -13.19
CA GLU A 496 -30.87 -6.43 -14.34
C GLU A 496 -32.40 -6.31 -14.38
N SER A 497 -33.05 -5.79 -13.33
CA SER A 497 -34.52 -5.76 -13.20
C SER A 497 -35.15 -4.43 -13.62
N SER A 498 -34.33 -3.42 -13.90
CA SER A 498 -34.77 -2.11 -14.34
C SER A 498 -34.07 -1.67 -15.63
N ASN A 499 -34.65 -0.69 -16.32
CA ASN A 499 -34.00 -0.07 -17.48
C ASN A 499 -32.91 0.94 -17.07
N ALA A 500 -32.48 0.91 -15.81
CA ALA A 500 -31.50 1.83 -15.23
C ALA A 500 -30.20 1.09 -14.94
N LEU A 501 -29.11 1.55 -15.57
CA LEU A 501 -27.77 1.28 -15.09
C LEU A 501 -27.57 2.13 -13.83
N THR A 502 -27.65 1.53 -12.65
CA THR A 502 -27.38 2.25 -11.41
C THR A 502 -25.87 2.33 -11.20
N LEU A 503 -25.30 3.47 -11.56
CA LEU A 503 -23.92 3.80 -11.23
C LEU A 503 -23.81 4.03 -9.73
N PHE A 504 -22.92 3.29 -9.06
CA PHE A 504 -22.32 3.81 -7.83
C PHE A 504 -21.28 4.84 -8.27
N GLU A 505 -21.72 6.10 -8.34
CA GLU A 505 -20.83 7.20 -8.63
C GLU A 505 -20.01 7.53 -7.39
N LEU A 506 -18.70 7.38 -7.54
CA LEU A 506 -17.72 7.89 -6.59
C LEU A 506 -17.45 9.35 -6.97
N ASN A 507 -18.03 10.29 -6.22
CA ASN A 507 -18.06 11.74 -6.49
C ASN A 507 -17.54 12.43 -5.22
N LEU A 508 -16.34 13.04 -5.09
CA LEU A 508 -15.54 13.97 -5.91
C LEU A 508 -16.23 15.32 -6.22
N THR A 509 -16.65 16.03 -5.18
CA THR A 509 -17.32 17.34 -5.28
C THR A 509 -16.42 18.45 -5.83
N LEU A 510 -16.45 18.65 -7.15
CA LEU A 510 -16.36 19.94 -7.84
C LEU A 510 -17.23 19.89 -9.11
N TRP A 511 -18.53 19.70 -8.94
CA TRP A 511 -19.47 19.35 -10.00
C TRP A 511 -20.19 20.52 -10.70
N TRP A 512 -19.71 21.76 -10.56
CA TRP A 512 -20.32 22.91 -11.24
C TRP A 512 -19.57 23.39 -12.51
N PHE A 513 -18.47 22.74 -12.92
CA PHE A 513 -17.63 23.25 -14.02
C PHE A 513 -17.42 22.34 -15.24
N LEU A 514 -18.08 21.19 -15.36
CA LEU A 514 -17.80 20.25 -16.45
C LEU A 514 -19.01 19.97 -17.34
N THR A 515 -19.51 21.02 -17.99
CA THR A 515 -20.07 20.89 -19.34
C THR A 515 -18.92 21.09 -20.33
N ASN A 516 -18.20 20.01 -20.66
CA ASN A 516 -17.45 19.74 -21.90
C ASN A 516 -16.47 18.56 -21.69
N ASP A 517 -16.85 17.38 -22.21
CA ASP A 517 -16.04 16.40 -22.96
C ASP A 517 -14.78 15.65 -22.45
N ASP A 518 -14.31 15.64 -21.20
CA ASP A 518 -12.96 15.05 -20.92
C ASP A 518 -12.78 14.07 -19.71
N ALA A 519 -13.74 13.24 -19.33
CA ALA A 519 -13.53 12.28 -18.22
C ALA A 519 -12.95 10.90 -18.64
N PHE A 520 -13.27 10.43 -19.85
CA PHE A 520 -12.69 9.22 -20.44
C PHE A 520 -12.64 9.37 -21.97
N GLN A 521 -11.48 9.12 -22.58
CA GLN A 521 -11.41 9.00 -24.03
C GLN A 521 -11.71 7.55 -24.42
N ILE A 522 -12.87 7.33 -25.08
CA ILE A 522 -13.15 6.05 -25.74
C ILE A 522 -12.17 5.95 -26.93
N VAL A 523 -11.24 5.02 -26.83
CA VAL A 523 -10.20 4.82 -27.87
C VAL A 523 -10.58 3.74 -28.87
N ASN A 524 -11.49 2.85 -28.51
CA ASN A 524 -12.02 1.83 -29.43
C ASN A 524 -13.41 1.33 -28.97
N ILE A 525 -14.27 0.96 -29.93
CA ILE A 525 -15.57 0.32 -29.69
C ILE A 525 -15.63 -0.94 -30.55
N ILE A 526 -15.95 -2.07 -29.92
CA ILE A 526 -15.97 -3.37 -30.56
C ILE A 526 -17.40 -3.87 -30.56
N HIS A 527 -17.97 -3.97 -31.76
CA HIS A 527 -19.31 -4.49 -31.95
C HIS A 527 -19.32 -6.01 -31.85
N ILE A 528 -20.20 -6.53 -31.01
CA ILE A 528 -20.32 -7.97 -30.79
C ILE A 528 -21.40 -8.53 -31.70
N SER A 529 -21.04 -9.59 -32.43
CA SER A 529 -21.94 -10.32 -33.32
C SER A 529 -22.24 -11.72 -32.78
N PRO A 530 -23.52 -12.15 -32.74
CA PRO A 530 -24.70 -11.44 -33.23
C PRO A 530 -25.20 -10.35 -32.27
N HIS A 531 -25.87 -9.33 -32.80
CA HIS A 531 -26.48 -8.27 -32.00
C HIS A 531 -27.52 -8.83 -31.03
N GLY A 532 -27.58 -8.27 -29.81
CA GLY A 532 -28.53 -8.71 -28.78
C GLY A 532 -28.09 -9.96 -28.01
N CYS A 533 -26.84 -10.39 -28.14
CA CYS A 533 -26.30 -11.55 -27.44
C CYS A 533 -26.22 -11.41 -25.91
N GLY A 534 -26.17 -10.18 -25.40
CA GLY A 534 -26.09 -9.85 -23.97
C GLY A 534 -24.72 -10.17 -23.36
N PRO A 535 -23.63 -9.46 -23.71
CA PRO A 535 -22.31 -9.65 -23.12
C PRO A 535 -22.36 -9.48 -21.59
N ARG A 536 -21.88 -10.47 -20.84
CA ARG A 536 -22.02 -10.50 -19.38
C ARG A 536 -20.68 -10.54 -18.67
N HIS A 537 -19.97 -11.69 -18.73
CA HIS A 537 -18.66 -11.85 -18.10
C HIS A 537 -17.63 -12.27 -19.15
N GLY A 538 -16.37 -11.85 -18.99
CA GLY A 538 -15.29 -12.31 -19.85
C GLY A 538 -13.95 -12.39 -19.12
N ILE A 539 -13.04 -13.19 -19.67
CA ILE A 539 -11.74 -13.50 -19.09
C ILE A 539 -10.63 -13.39 -20.14
N PHE A 540 -9.49 -12.85 -19.72
CA PHE A 540 -8.28 -12.83 -20.54
C PHE A 540 -7.56 -14.17 -20.45
N TYR A 541 -7.07 -14.65 -21.58
CA TYR A 541 -6.35 -15.91 -21.71
C TYR A 541 -4.97 -15.72 -22.35
N PRO A 542 -3.92 -16.41 -21.89
CA PRO A 542 -3.91 -17.27 -20.70
C PRO A 542 -3.89 -16.44 -19.41
N GLN A 543 -4.52 -16.97 -18.36
CA GLN A 543 -4.53 -16.38 -17.03
C GLN A 543 -3.11 -16.35 -16.46
N GLY A 544 -2.73 -15.20 -15.87
CA GLY A 544 -1.40 -14.99 -15.29
C GLY A 544 -0.32 -14.53 -16.26
N ALA A 545 -0.60 -14.44 -17.57
CA ALA A 545 0.38 -13.94 -18.54
C ALA A 545 0.47 -12.40 -18.59
N PHE A 546 1.67 -11.88 -18.85
CA PHE A 546 1.92 -10.44 -19.00
C PHE A 546 1.16 -9.82 -20.20
N LYS A 547 0.93 -10.60 -21.25
CA LYS A 547 0.05 -10.26 -22.38
C LYS A 547 -0.89 -11.42 -22.68
N ALA A 548 -2.18 -11.14 -22.67
CA ALA A 548 -3.22 -12.08 -23.07
C ALA A 548 -3.23 -12.22 -24.60
N THR A 549 -3.33 -13.44 -25.09
CA THR A 549 -3.46 -13.73 -26.53
C THR A 549 -4.92 -13.75 -26.96
N HIS A 550 -5.83 -14.07 -26.04
CA HIS A 550 -7.25 -14.22 -26.32
C HIS A 550 -8.12 -13.60 -25.22
N TYR A 551 -9.36 -13.32 -25.56
CA TYR A 551 -10.40 -12.91 -24.63
C TYR A 551 -11.64 -13.77 -24.87
N ILE A 552 -12.14 -14.39 -23.81
CA ILE A 552 -13.27 -15.31 -23.86
C ILE A 552 -14.45 -14.62 -23.16
N LEU A 553 -15.55 -14.43 -23.88
CA LEU A 553 -16.71 -13.66 -23.46
C LEU A 553 -17.95 -14.55 -23.42
N VAL A 554 -18.68 -14.52 -22.32
CA VAL A 554 -19.99 -15.15 -22.19
C VAL A 554 -21.09 -14.14 -22.46
N CYS A 555 -22.05 -14.58 -23.27
CA CYS A 555 -23.22 -13.84 -23.67
C CYS A 555 -24.47 -14.47 -23.02
N GLU A 556 -25.05 -13.75 -22.07
CA GLU A 556 -26.18 -14.16 -21.23
C GLU A 556 -27.43 -14.49 -22.04
N ILE A 557 -27.90 -13.55 -22.86
CA ILE A 557 -29.18 -13.66 -23.56
C ILE A 557 -29.10 -14.74 -24.65
N SER A 558 -27.99 -14.80 -25.38
CA SER A 558 -27.83 -15.77 -26.47
C SER A 558 -27.32 -17.15 -26.03
N ASN A 559 -26.95 -17.32 -24.75
CA ASN A 559 -26.36 -18.57 -24.23
C ASN A 559 -25.16 -19.03 -25.06
N LYS A 560 -24.21 -18.12 -25.29
CA LYS A 560 -23.01 -18.35 -26.11
C LYS A 560 -21.73 -17.95 -25.41
N VAL A 561 -20.66 -18.68 -25.72
CA VAL A 561 -19.27 -18.32 -25.43
C VAL A 561 -18.61 -17.89 -26.74
N LEU A 562 -18.09 -16.67 -26.76
CA LEU A 562 -17.37 -16.08 -27.87
C LEU A 562 -15.89 -16.05 -27.54
N VAL A 563 -15.04 -16.42 -28.51
CA VAL A 563 -13.59 -16.36 -28.37
C VAL A 563 -13.05 -15.32 -29.33
N TYR A 564 -12.22 -14.42 -28.80
CA TYR A 564 -11.53 -13.39 -29.55
C TYR A 564 -10.01 -13.57 -29.47
N THR A 565 -9.30 -13.32 -30.55
CA THR A 565 -7.87 -13.02 -30.50
C THR A 565 -7.66 -11.57 -30.08
N VAL A 566 -6.64 -11.29 -29.26
CA VAL A 566 -6.31 -9.95 -28.77
C VAL A 566 -5.08 -9.42 -29.50
N SER A 567 -5.24 -8.28 -30.16
CA SER A 567 -4.16 -7.56 -30.84
C SER A 567 -3.85 -6.27 -30.09
N TYR A 568 -2.57 -6.07 -29.76
CA TYR A 568 -2.08 -4.88 -29.08
C TYR A 568 -1.66 -3.84 -30.10
N ARG A 569 -2.37 -2.70 -30.17
CA ARG A 569 -1.96 -1.52 -30.94
C ARG A 569 -1.30 -0.51 -29.99
N GLU A 570 -0.71 0.55 -30.54
CA GLU A 570 -0.01 1.58 -29.74
C GLU A 570 -0.92 2.23 -28.69
N ASN A 571 -2.20 2.43 -29.01
CA ASN A 571 -3.14 3.21 -28.17
C ASN A 571 -4.45 2.48 -27.81
N TYR A 572 -4.65 1.22 -28.24
CA TYR A 572 -5.86 0.46 -27.94
C TYR A 572 -5.66 -1.06 -28.10
N LEU A 573 -6.61 -1.83 -27.57
CA LEU A 573 -6.76 -3.26 -27.82
C LEU A 573 -7.79 -3.50 -28.93
N ASP A 574 -7.45 -4.41 -29.84
CA ASP A 574 -8.32 -4.84 -30.93
C ASP A 574 -8.63 -6.33 -30.79
N PHE A 575 -9.86 -6.73 -31.16
CA PHE A 575 -10.37 -8.07 -30.89
C PHE A 575 -11.00 -8.64 -32.15
N THR A 576 -10.53 -9.81 -32.58
CA THR A 576 -11.11 -10.51 -33.74
C THR A 576 -11.78 -11.80 -33.26
N GLN A 577 -13.10 -11.92 -33.47
CA GLN A 577 -13.84 -13.11 -33.09
C GLN A 577 -13.40 -14.30 -33.96
N ILE A 578 -12.98 -15.38 -33.31
CA ILE A 578 -12.56 -16.62 -33.99
C ILE A 578 -13.51 -17.79 -33.74
N GLN A 579 -14.32 -17.74 -32.67
CA GLN A 579 -15.26 -18.82 -32.36
C GLN A 579 -16.53 -18.28 -31.68
N SER A 580 -17.65 -18.95 -31.93
CA SER A 580 -18.92 -18.76 -31.23
C SER A 580 -19.53 -20.14 -30.96
N THR A 581 -19.67 -20.50 -29.70
CA THR A 581 -20.16 -21.82 -29.27
C THR A 581 -21.28 -21.66 -28.26
N SER A 582 -22.29 -22.53 -28.27
CA SER A 582 -23.34 -22.49 -27.25
C SER A 582 -22.79 -22.86 -25.88
N THR A 583 -23.31 -22.26 -24.82
CA THR A 583 -23.09 -22.69 -23.43
C THR A 583 -23.77 -24.03 -23.13
N PHE A 584 -24.68 -24.51 -23.99
CA PHE A 584 -25.32 -25.81 -23.89
C PHE A 584 -24.72 -26.81 -24.87
N GLY A 585 -24.64 -28.07 -24.44
CA GLY A 585 -24.19 -29.16 -25.30
C GLY A 585 -25.23 -29.47 -26.40
N PRO A 586 -24.82 -30.02 -27.57
CA PRO A 586 -25.73 -30.32 -28.68
C PRO A 586 -26.89 -31.26 -28.32
N ARG A 587 -26.76 -32.02 -27.24
CA ARG A 587 -27.74 -32.99 -26.74
C ARG A 587 -28.30 -32.63 -25.36
N LEU A 588 -27.99 -31.44 -24.86
CA LEU A 588 -28.38 -30.96 -23.52
C LEU A 588 -28.98 -29.55 -23.60
N PRO A 589 -30.08 -29.33 -24.35
CA PRO A 589 -30.74 -28.04 -24.39
C PRO A 589 -31.41 -27.71 -23.04
N PRO A 590 -31.65 -26.43 -22.73
CA PRO A 590 -32.48 -26.06 -21.59
C PRO A 590 -33.94 -26.50 -21.82
N ALA A 591 -34.66 -26.86 -20.75
CA ALA A 591 -36.09 -27.15 -20.83
C ALA A 591 -36.95 -25.93 -21.23
N ASN A 592 -36.51 -24.73 -20.86
CA ASN A 592 -37.11 -23.48 -21.32
C ASN A 592 -36.05 -22.57 -21.93
N SER A 593 -35.98 -22.57 -23.27
CA SER A 593 -35.02 -21.74 -24.01
C SER A 593 -35.26 -20.24 -23.90
N SER A 594 -36.48 -19.80 -23.56
CA SER A 594 -36.84 -18.38 -23.48
C SER A 594 -36.41 -17.73 -22.17
N SER A 595 -36.25 -18.52 -21.10
CA SER A 595 -35.75 -18.05 -19.80
C SER A 595 -34.29 -18.39 -19.56
N ALA A 596 -33.74 -19.39 -20.27
CA ALA A 596 -32.36 -19.82 -20.08
C ALA A 596 -31.37 -18.68 -20.36
N ALA A 597 -30.42 -18.52 -19.45
CA ALA A 597 -29.43 -17.47 -19.51
C ALA A 597 -28.06 -18.00 -19.08
N ALA A 598 -26.98 -17.50 -19.69
CA ALA A 598 -25.63 -17.79 -19.24
C ALA A 598 -25.25 -16.88 -18.05
N GLY A 599 -24.60 -17.48 -17.06
CA GLY A 599 -24.23 -16.84 -15.80
C GLY A 599 -22.75 -16.46 -15.77
N ALA A 600 -22.01 -17.13 -14.90
CA ALA A 600 -20.60 -16.87 -14.63
C ALA A 600 -19.68 -17.68 -15.55
N ILE A 601 -18.47 -17.16 -15.75
CA ILE A 601 -17.35 -17.85 -16.43
C ILE A 601 -16.16 -17.88 -15.48
N VAL A 602 -15.51 -19.03 -15.37
CA VAL A 602 -14.24 -19.19 -14.66
C VAL A 602 -13.28 -20.07 -15.47
N LEU A 603 -11.99 -19.76 -15.38
CA LEU A 603 -10.90 -20.49 -16.01
C LEU A 603 -10.07 -21.16 -14.91
N ALA A 604 -9.76 -22.44 -15.08
CA ALA A 604 -8.86 -23.15 -14.18
C ALA A 604 -7.42 -22.65 -14.38
N ALA A 605 -6.62 -22.68 -13.31
CA ALA A 605 -5.23 -22.24 -13.28
C ALA A 605 -4.32 -22.98 -14.28
N ASP A 606 -4.69 -24.21 -14.66
CA ASP A 606 -4.00 -24.96 -15.69
C ASP A 606 -4.19 -24.41 -17.12
N ASN A 607 -5.05 -23.40 -17.30
CA ASN A 607 -5.40 -22.80 -18.59
C ASN A 607 -5.97 -23.81 -19.61
N ARG A 608 -6.43 -24.99 -19.18
CA ARG A 608 -6.95 -26.03 -20.07
C ARG A 608 -8.45 -26.21 -19.98
N HIS A 609 -9.06 -25.75 -18.89
CA HIS A 609 -10.48 -25.99 -18.63
C HIS A 609 -11.23 -24.72 -18.25
N LEU A 610 -12.35 -24.50 -18.93
CA LEU A 610 -13.23 -23.35 -18.77
C LEU A 610 -14.61 -23.82 -18.34
N TYR A 611 -15.23 -23.11 -17.41
CA TYR A 611 -16.53 -23.47 -16.86
C TYR A 611 -17.49 -22.29 -16.97
N VAL A 612 -18.70 -22.54 -17.44
CA VAL A 612 -19.74 -21.54 -17.62
C VAL A 612 -21.04 -21.99 -16.96
N SER A 613 -21.62 -21.21 -16.06
CA SER A 613 -22.91 -21.55 -15.47
C SER A 613 -24.06 -21.20 -16.42
N ASN A 614 -25.08 -22.03 -16.42
CA ASN A 614 -26.35 -21.79 -17.10
C ASN A 614 -27.43 -21.71 -16.02
N ARG A 615 -28.25 -20.66 -16.07
CA ARG A 615 -29.30 -20.36 -15.08
C ARG A 615 -30.67 -20.27 -15.74
N GLN A 616 -31.71 -20.44 -14.93
CA GLN A 616 -33.11 -20.31 -15.34
C GLN A 616 -33.47 -21.23 -16.52
N THR A 617 -32.87 -22.43 -16.55
CA THR A 617 -32.99 -23.36 -17.68
C THR A 617 -34.35 -24.06 -17.76
N GLY A 618 -35.20 -23.93 -16.73
CA GLY A 618 -36.48 -24.64 -16.60
C GLY A 618 -36.33 -26.10 -16.16
N ASN A 619 -35.11 -26.59 -15.95
CA ASN A 619 -34.83 -27.91 -15.39
C ASN A 619 -35.05 -27.92 -13.87
N SER A 620 -35.10 -29.12 -13.27
CA SER A 620 -35.18 -29.27 -11.80
C SER A 620 -33.96 -28.70 -11.07
N THR A 621 -32.81 -28.68 -11.74
CA THR A 621 -31.57 -28.03 -11.31
C THR A 621 -30.91 -27.37 -12.53
N ASP A 622 -30.23 -26.27 -12.28
CA ASP A 622 -29.41 -25.59 -13.27
C ASP A 622 -28.03 -26.26 -13.38
N SER A 623 -27.15 -25.76 -14.25
CA SER A 623 -25.95 -26.51 -14.63
C SER A 623 -24.70 -25.65 -14.82
N VAL A 624 -23.54 -26.28 -14.73
CA VAL A 624 -22.24 -25.74 -15.18
C VAL A 624 -21.77 -26.53 -16.38
N SER A 625 -21.55 -25.84 -17.49
CA SER A 625 -20.94 -26.40 -18.69
C SER A 625 -19.43 -26.32 -18.63
N HIS A 626 -18.78 -27.43 -19.00
CA HIS A 626 -17.34 -27.59 -19.05
C HIS A 626 -16.84 -27.58 -20.50
N PHE A 627 -15.87 -26.72 -20.77
CA PHE A 627 -15.16 -26.63 -22.03
C PHE A 627 -13.68 -26.95 -21.83
N GLN A 628 -13.12 -27.77 -22.71
CA GLN A 628 -11.69 -27.97 -22.85
C GLN A 628 -11.15 -26.95 -23.85
N ILE A 629 -10.02 -26.33 -23.52
CA ILE A 629 -9.30 -25.40 -24.36
C ILE A 629 -8.24 -26.18 -25.14
N ASP A 630 -8.43 -26.30 -26.44
CA ASP A 630 -7.43 -26.85 -27.35
C ASP A 630 -6.62 -25.67 -27.92
N GLN A 631 -5.39 -25.52 -27.43
CA GLN A 631 -4.43 -24.52 -27.91
C GLN A 631 -3.35 -25.20 -28.76
N LEU A 632 -3.32 -24.90 -30.06
CA LEU A 632 -2.31 -25.45 -30.98
C LEU A 632 -1.11 -24.50 -31.15
N ASN A 633 -1.31 -23.18 -31.03
CA ASN A 633 -0.26 -22.15 -31.05
C ASN A 633 -0.77 -20.82 -30.41
N SER A 634 -0.03 -19.72 -30.60
CA SER A 634 -0.37 -18.39 -30.06
C SER A 634 -1.61 -17.72 -30.69
N THR A 635 -2.08 -18.19 -31.84
CA THR A 635 -3.19 -17.59 -32.62
C THR A 635 -4.38 -18.53 -32.84
N SER A 636 -4.27 -19.80 -32.44
CA SER A 636 -5.32 -20.81 -32.56
C SER A 636 -5.71 -21.36 -31.19
N LEU A 637 -6.81 -20.81 -30.69
CA LEU A 637 -7.52 -21.29 -29.51
C LEU A 637 -8.92 -21.74 -29.93
N SER A 638 -9.30 -22.94 -29.52
CA SER A 638 -10.67 -23.41 -29.70
C SER A 638 -11.22 -24.03 -28.42
N LEU A 639 -12.49 -23.76 -28.15
CA LEU A 639 -13.25 -24.35 -27.06
C LEU A 639 -14.01 -25.57 -27.57
N LYS A 640 -13.82 -26.70 -26.89
CA LYS A 640 -14.55 -27.94 -27.11
C LYS A 640 -15.45 -28.22 -25.91
N PHE A 641 -16.76 -28.32 -26.13
CA PHE A 641 -17.69 -28.71 -25.09
C PHE A 641 -17.41 -30.16 -24.67
N VAL A 642 -17.17 -30.39 -23.38
CA VAL A 642 -16.87 -31.71 -22.81
C VAL A 642 -18.12 -32.31 -22.17
N GLY A 643 -18.82 -31.52 -21.37
CA GLY A 643 -19.97 -32.00 -20.61
C GLY A 643 -20.61 -30.90 -19.77
N SER A 644 -21.61 -31.29 -18.98
CA SER A 644 -22.29 -30.39 -18.05
C SER A 644 -22.59 -31.14 -16.75
N ALA A 645 -22.53 -30.43 -15.63
CA ALA A 645 -22.84 -30.97 -14.31
C ALA A 645 -23.95 -30.13 -13.65
N SER A 646 -24.84 -30.79 -12.90
CA SER A 646 -25.87 -30.11 -12.12
C SER A 646 -25.22 -29.23 -11.03
N THR A 647 -25.78 -28.05 -10.81
CA THR A 647 -25.41 -27.20 -9.67
C THR A 647 -26.14 -27.60 -8.38
N TYR A 648 -27.02 -28.60 -8.45
CA TYR A 648 -27.98 -29.04 -7.43
C TYR A 648 -29.02 -28.00 -7.03
N GLY A 649 -28.82 -26.72 -7.32
CA GLY A 649 -29.79 -25.66 -7.13
C GLY A 649 -30.27 -25.05 -8.45
N VAL A 650 -30.88 -23.88 -8.34
CA VAL A 650 -31.41 -23.10 -9.45
C VAL A 650 -30.87 -21.68 -9.36
N SER A 651 -30.70 -21.04 -10.50
CA SER A 651 -30.13 -19.71 -10.67
C SER A 651 -28.72 -19.53 -10.09
N PRO A 652 -27.71 -20.29 -10.56
CA PRO A 652 -26.31 -20.08 -10.19
C PRO A 652 -25.85 -18.69 -10.67
N ARG A 653 -25.50 -17.81 -9.72
CA ARG A 653 -25.14 -16.41 -9.99
C ARG A 653 -23.64 -16.23 -10.21
N MET A 654 -22.82 -16.72 -9.27
CA MET A 654 -21.36 -16.64 -9.31
C MET A 654 -20.72 -18.00 -9.06
N MET A 655 -19.54 -18.20 -9.66
CA MET A 655 -18.69 -19.35 -9.43
C MET A 655 -17.25 -18.89 -9.16
N SER A 656 -16.52 -19.66 -8.37
CA SER A 656 -15.09 -19.46 -8.12
C SER A 656 -14.41 -20.79 -7.83
N PHE A 657 -13.12 -20.91 -8.17
CA PHE A 657 -12.31 -22.04 -7.68
C PHE A 657 -11.88 -21.84 -6.23
N SER A 658 -11.65 -22.94 -5.53
CA SER A 658 -10.80 -22.97 -4.34
C SER A 658 -9.35 -22.63 -4.70
N HIS A 659 -8.54 -22.21 -3.72
CA HIS A 659 -7.15 -21.81 -3.94
C HIS A 659 -6.26 -22.91 -4.53
N ASP A 660 -6.62 -24.18 -4.29
CA ASP A 660 -5.94 -25.36 -4.83
C ASP A 660 -6.57 -25.87 -6.15
N ASP A 661 -7.56 -25.16 -6.70
CA ASP A 661 -8.27 -25.52 -7.93
C ASP A 661 -8.99 -26.89 -7.89
N GLN A 662 -9.10 -27.51 -6.71
CA GLN A 662 -9.74 -28.82 -6.54
C GLN A 662 -11.27 -28.74 -6.49
N TYR A 663 -11.81 -27.59 -6.10
CA TYR A 663 -13.25 -27.42 -5.90
C TYR A 663 -13.78 -26.22 -6.67
N LEU A 664 -14.88 -26.42 -7.39
CA LEU A 664 -15.67 -25.34 -7.96
C LEU A 664 -16.79 -24.98 -6.98
N LEU A 665 -16.72 -23.76 -6.43
CA LEU A 665 -17.73 -23.19 -5.55
C LEU A 665 -18.79 -22.47 -6.39
N ILE A 666 -20.07 -22.74 -6.13
CA ILE A 666 -21.20 -22.23 -6.91
C ILE A 666 -22.23 -21.62 -5.95
N ALA A 667 -22.66 -20.39 -6.19
CA ALA A 667 -23.72 -19.73 -5.43
C ALA A 667 -25.06 -19.85 -6.17
N ASN A 668 -25.93 -20.78 -5.77
CA ASN A 668 -27.30 -20.89 -6.29
C ASN A 668 -28.24 -19.96 -5.52
N GLN A 669 -29.10 -19.25 -6.24
CA GLN A 669 -30.08 -18.35 -5.63
C GLN A 669 -31.41 -19.03 -5.26
N ALA A 670 -31.64 -20.28 -5.68
CA ALA A 670 -32.86 -21.02 -5.43
C ALA A 670 -32.62 -22.54 -5.51
N GLY A 671 -33.66 -23.35 -5.29
CA GLY A 671 -33.58 -24.81 -5.44
C GLY A 671 -33.08 -25.57 -4.21
N GLY A 672 -33.12 -24.96 -3.02
CA GLY A 672 -32.89 -25.61 -1.72
C GLY A 672 -31.42 -25.77 -1.29
N PHE A 673 -30.48 -25.68 -2.23
CA PHE A 673 -29.04 -25.80 -1.99
C PHE A 673 -28.36 -24.47 -2.35
N GLY A 674 -27.95 -23.67 -1.36
CA GLY A 674 -27.35 -22.34 -1.54
C GLY A 674 -25.94 -22.40 -2.16
N PRO A 675 -24.85 -22.29 -1.38
CA PRO A 675 -23.51 -22.55 -1.87
C PRO A 675 -23.26 -24.05 -2.01
N VAL A 676 -22.79 -24.46 -3.18
CA VAL A 676 -22.46 -25.83 -3.53
C VAL A 676 -20.98 -25.92 -3.93
N ALA A 677 -20.27 -26.90 -3.39
CA ALA A 677 -18.90 -27.23 -3.80
C ALA A 677 -18.88 -28.52 -4.61
N LEU A 678 -18.39 -28.44 -5.86
CA LEU A 678 -18.20 -29.58 -6.75
C LEU A 678 -16.72 -29.94 -6.88
N GLU A 679 -16.41 -31.24 -6.77
CA GLU A 679 -15.06 -31.76 -6.98
C GLU A 679 -14.68 -31.68 -8.45
N ARG A 680 -13.53 -31.09 -8.75
CA ARG A 680 -12.92 -31.11 -10.07
C ARG A 680 -11.96 -32.29 -10.17
N ARG A 681 -12.25 -33.22 -11.09
CA ARG A 681 -11.37 -34.35 -11.39
C ARG A 681 -10.16 -33.91 -12.20
N LEU A 682 -9.13 -34.76 -12.25
CA LEU A 682 -7.90 -34.51 -13.01
C LEU A 682 -8.13 -34.29 -14.52
N ASP A 683 -9.21 -34.84 -15.09
CA ASP A 683 -9.61 -34.61 -16.49
C ASP A 683 -10.44 -33.32 -16.69
N GLY A 684 -10.62 -32.54 -15.62
CA GLY A 684 -11.42 -31.32 -15.56
C GLY A 684 -12.92 -31.56 -15.42
N THR A 685 -13.42 -32.80 -15.43
CA THR A 685 -14.86 -33.04 -15.24
C THR A 685 -15.28 -32.79 -13.80
N LEU A 686 -16.51 -32.31 -13.60
CA LEU A 686 -17.08 -32.08 -12.28
C LEU A 686 -17.83 -33.32 -11.79
N ARG A 687 -17.64 -33.71 -10.54
CA ARG A 687 -18.32 -34.88 -9.95
C ARG A 687 -19.83 -34.62 -9.79
N ALA A 688 -20.65 -35.45 -10.45
CA ALA A 688 -22.10 -35.24 -10.60
C ALA A 688 -23.00 -36.13 -9.70
N GLU A 689 -22.43 -36.90 -8.78
CA GLU A 689 -23.21 -37.86 -7.96
C GLU A 689 -23.74 -37.27 -6.65
N ASN A 690 -22.94 -36.46 -5.94
CA ASN A 690 -23.34 -35.67 -4.77
C ASN A 690 -22.41 -34.45 -4.62
N PRO A 691 -22.90 -33.29 -4.15
CA PRO A 691 -22.03 -32.16 -3.80
C PRO A 691 -21.20 -32.52 -2.55
N ILE A 692 -19.95 -32.03 -2.48
CA ILE A 692 -19.06 -32.33 -1.34
C ILE A 692 -19.56 -31.65 -0.06
N SER A 693 -20.09 -30.44 -0.21
CA SER A 693 -20.68 -29.67 0.87
C SER A 693 -21.78 -28.78 0.31
N VAL A 694 -22.82 -28.59 1.11
CA VAL A 694 -23.87 -27.62 0.85
C VAL A 694 -24.10 -26.79 2.12
N LEU A 695 -24.16 -25.48 1.93
CA LEU A 695 -24.64 -24.54 2.94
C LEU A 695 -26.03 -24.03 2.52
N GLY A 696 -26.98 -23.93 3.44
CA GLY A 696 -28.23 -23.21 3.19
C GLY A 696 -29.48 -23.80 3.83
N ALA A 697 -30.38 -22.90 4.20
CA ALA A 697 -31.78 -23.16 4.50
C ALA A 697 -32.63 -22.86 3.24
N PRO A 698 -33.92 -23.26 3.17
CA PRO A 698 -34.79 -23.04 2.00
C PRO A 698 -34.84 -21.60 1.48
N ASP A 699 -34.55 -20.61 2.33
CA ASP A 699 -34.60 -19.17 2.02
C ASP A 699 -33.21 -18.52 1.83
N PHE A 700 -32.13 -19.30 1.80
CA PHE A 700 -30.77 -18.77 1.64
C PHE A 700 -30.40 -18.61 0.15
N THR A 701 -30.29 -17.37 -0.33
CA THR A 701 -30.08 -17.04 -1.75
C THR A 701 -28.74 -16.32 -2.00
N PRO A 702 -27.59 -17.01 -1.83
CA PRO A 702 -26.27 -16.41 -2.05
C PRO A 702 -26.10 -15.95 -3.49
N GLN A 703 -25.48 -14.78 -3.67
CA GLN A 703 -25.20 -14.22 -5.01
C GLN A 703 -23.71 -14.25 -5.36
N PHE A 704 -22.85 -14.40 -4.35
CA PHE A 704 -21.40 -14.35 -4.44
C PHE A 704 -20.81 -15.50 -3.64
N VAL A 705 -19.77 -16.14 -4.17
CA VAL A 705 -18.96 -17.11 -3.46
C VAL A 705 -17.52 -16.95 -3.90
N GLN A 706 -16.61 -16.88 -2.93
CA GLN A 706 -15.18 -16.87 -3.13
C GLN A 706 -14.51 -17.41 -1.87
N GLN A 707 -13.48 -18.24 -2.03
CA GLN A 707 -12.62 -18.58 -0.91
C GLN A 707 -11.82 -17.34 -0.50
N ILE A 708 -11.96 -16.95 0.76
CA ILE A 708 -11.19 -15.88 1.40
C ILE A 708 -10.19 -16.56 2.34
N ASN A 709 -8.94 -16.11 2.33
CA ASN A 709 -7.88 -16.63 3.20
C ASN A 709 -8.10 -16.25 4.67
#